data_AF-A0A146G2W3-F1
#
_entry.id   AF-A0A146G2W3-F1
#
_cell.length_a   1.000
_cell.length_b   1.000
_cell.length_c   1.000
_cell.angle_alpha   90.00
_cell.angle_beta   90.00
_cell.angle_gamma   90.00
#
_symmetry.space_group_name_H-M   'P 1'
#
loop_
_entity.id
_entity.type
_entity.pdbx_description
1 polymer ?
#
loop_
_entity_poly.entity_id
_entity_poly.type
_entity_poly.pdbx_seq_one_letter_code
_entity_poly.pdbx_strand_id
1 'polypeptide(L)'
;MKAPSQSKAFALVLVLCLIVVVSSILIAFVTVMRMDRAATQSYSQGIRADQIALGAAQTLEDQIVAEIENGSVRYGADGTTGDTSAPCVFEPIARTDMVLQRAGTTTNVGTLYKISKAGVPFFTNGPSLASAAASSAPAGNGRRITLQGWSKPALLANGWPTNQAAPDWINVTRSGPQIVTVSEAKNGSLSNPKYVIGRYSYAVYDVGGLLDVSIAGFTKGGSDLTGRFIAQKGSSFLADLTQIPNGGGNLSAAQIDKMVKWRNKASLPTAISYVTNYLGTNGGVAVKAGDDAFVNRQDLIRYAQLNGMTNALPYLTTIHRSLNAPNYSPTTNAPAGGIYAYKDKANTPSSINRSLANVRVKAGGWVRSDGSLAVTGEPLLKNRFPLKRLGLLADASANATDIQKYFGLSGPGGNEPWTYNHGSSGRIMTLQEVAAANREPDFFELLKAAILDGSLGRDPGGVKVNSTDPGMYSDVRAVSVEHDPQIFKIGANIIDQFDADNYPTTIFCPMFAPLTDSANFAYGIENLPYLTRLAPILRDVTPPAFDGTKSLGRCWVQPALWNPHQADVESVPTPSVIRVQASGVARMTASYSYSGPVPQPTPPKKAATGPDTDFSVDQKAAIIQPLASIDFRTQPVPLNEGNVDLVATDIKNIPSQQFPTAPWTAKPVGFAVDAMPYFPDSTTKTNPIYFLFQPVGSVSFTLQWLDGNVWRTYANIRQVKTKMQTQVSPDAAGYLGDDSAHDSYVTFDGRTDRFGVGLALFPINSTFRPTYLPVSGSKFVGPGPDVASGFLYGSPPSPVMPTASAGYYPASLAKNSDAGTVKYKDVDGIARMADGGFASESAASFPNGFPLAAGNNTGSQRPLILNRPCRSVAELGYAFRDLPFKTVDLFTDQSADLGLLDVFSVDEAPIVAGKINPNTAPAEVLRAIVTGGLKRENFVGSEPASADLLGSYVPDLAANLSAQLRQTPLLHRGEIAASLGTALSAVVPANNYLDAANKTHREAAIRSIADICDVRTWNLFIDVVAQAGRYSPQATSLASDFIVEGEKRYWLHIAIDRVTGAVISRQLEPVYE
;
A
#
# COMPACT_ATOMS: atom_id res chain seq x y z
N MET A 1 55.26 -66.78 -86.20
CA MET A 1 55.08 -65.41 -85.67
C MET A 1 54.45 -64.51 -86.72
N LYS A 2 53.22 -64.04 -86.49
CA LYS A 2 52.78 -62.63 -86.65
C LYS A 2 51.31 -62.53 -86.24
N ALA A 3 51.09 -61.84 -85.12
CA ALA A 3 49.78 -61.56 -84.55
C ALA A 3 49.18 -60.29 -85.16
N PRO A 4 47.86 -60.28 -85.42
CA PRO A 4 47.08 -59.05 -85.33
C PRO A 4 45.79 -59.28 -84.50
N SER A 5 45.55 -58.50 -83.43
CA SER A 5 44.20 -58.08 -82.96
C SER A 5 44.10 -57.46 -81.54
N GLN A 6 45.18 -57.26 -80.79
CA GLN A 6 45.04 -56.71 -79.42
C GLN A 6 44.67 -55.21 -79.31
N SER A 7 44.84 -54.39 -80.37
CA SER A 7 44.61 -52.93 -80.29
C SER A 7 43.15 -52.48 -80.42
N LYS A 8 42.28 -53.27 -81.07
CA LYS A 8 40.86 -52.89 -81.27
C LYS A 8 39.97 -53.21 -80.06
N ALA A 9 40.30 -54.25 -79.29
CA ALA A 9 39.58 -54.60 -78.07
C ALA A 9 39.85 -53.63 -76.91
N PHE A 10 41.10 -53.17 -76.75
CA PHE A 10 41.49 -52.20 -75.71
C PHE A 10 40.87 -50.82 -75.95
N ALA A 11 40.79 -50.35 -77.21
CA ALA A 11 40.14 -49.10 -77.56
C ALA A 11 38.62 -49.11 -77.26
N LEU A 12 37.94 -50.24 -77.50
CA LEU A 12 36.51 -50.39 -77.19
C LEU A 12 36.26 -50.35 -75.67
N VAL A 13 37.09 -51.05 -74.88
CA VAL A 13 37.01 -51.05 -73.41
C VAL A 13 37.30 -49.65 -72.85
N LEU A 14 38.28 -48.93 -73.40
CA LEU A 14 38.62 -47.58 -72.96
C LEU A 14 37.51 -46.57 -73.30
N VAL A 15 36.88 -46.68 -74.47
CA VAL A 15 35.71 -45.86 -74.86
C VAL A 15 34.48 -46.19 -74.00
N LEU A 16 34.22 -47.47 -73.71
CA LEU A 16 33.15 -47.88 -72.80
C LEU A 16 33.38 -47.36 -71.37
N CYS A 17 34.60 -47.47 -70.84
CA CYS A 17 34.97 -46.87 -69.56
C CYS A 17 34.79 -45.35 -69.56
N LEU A 18 35.18 -44.67 -70.65
CA LEU A 18 35.01 -43.21 -70.77
C LEU A 18 33.52 -42.80 -70.83
N ILE A 19 32.68 -43.56 -71.54
CA ILE A 19 31.22 -43.36 -71.58
C ILE A 19 30.60 -43.58 -70.20
N VAL A 20 31.04 -44.61 -69.47
CA VAL A 20 30.57 -44.87 -68.09
C VAL A 20 30.96 -43.74 -67.15
N VAL A 21 32.19 -43.21 -67.26
CA VAL A 21 32.65 -42.06 -66.47
C VAL A 21 31.86 -40.80 -66.81
N VAL A 22 31.65 -40.49 -68.09
CA VAL A 22 30.86 -39.31 -68.50
C VAL A 22 29.40 -39.45 -68.08
N SER A 23 28.80 -40.63 -68.20
CA SER A 23 27.41 -40.88 -67.80
C SER A 23 27.22 -40.79 -66.29
N SER A 24 28.18 -41.30 -65.50
CA SER A 24 28.15 -41.19 -64.03
C SER A 24 28.35 -39.76 -63.55
N ILE A 25 29.22 -38.97 -64.19
CA ILE A 25 29.34 -37.52 -63.93
C ILE A 25 28.03 -36.79 -64.27
N LEU A 26 27.37 -37.14 -65.37
CA LEU A 26 26.13 -36.49 -65.78
C LEU A 26 24.96 -36.82 -64.84
N ILE A 27 24.86 -38.07 -64.37
CA ILE A 27 23.88 -38.47 -63.35
C ILE A 27 24.17 -37.76 -62.02
N ALA A 28 25.44 -37.69 -61.60
CA ALA A 28 25.83 -36.97 -60.39
C ALA A 28 25.46 -35.47 -60.49
N PHE A 29 25.77 -34.83 -61.62
CA PHE A 29 25.45 -33.42 -61.87
C PHE A 29 23.94 -33.15 -61.86
N VAL A 30 23.13 -34.00 -62.52
CA VAL A 30 21.67 -33.89 -62.50
C VAL A 30 21.11 -34.11 -61.09
N THR A 31 21.72 -34.99 -60.30
CA THR A 31 21.34 -35.24 -58.91
C THR A 31 21.63 -34.02 -58.04
N VAL A 32 22.83 -33.43 -58.14
CA VAL A 32 23.20 -32.20 -57.43
C VAL A 32 22.28 -31.04 -57.83
N MET A 33 22.03 -30.83 -59.12
CA MET A 33 21.10 -29.79 -59.60
C MET A 33 19.67 -29.98 -59.08
N ARG A 34 19.20 -31.22 -58.96
CA ARG A 34 17.89 -31.51 -58.35
C ARG A 34 17.90 -31.24 -56.85
N MET A 35 18.97 -31.57 -56.14
CA MET A 35 19.14 -31.28 -54.72
C MET A 35 19.21 -29.76 -54.46
N ASP A 36 20.00 -29.01 -55.24
CA ASP A 36 20.11 -27.56 -55.12
C ASP A 36 18.81 -26.84 -55.44
N ARG A 37 18.10 -27.29 -56.49
CA ARG A 37 16.77 -26.75 -56.81
C ARG A 37 15.77 -27.06 -55.70
N ALA A 38 15.78 -28.26 -55.14
CA ALA A 38 14.91 -28.63 -54.02
C ALA A 38 15.26 -27.85 -52.74
N ALA A 39 16.55 -27.65 -52.45
CA ALA A 39 17.03 -26.86 -51.32
C ALA A 39 16.63 -25.38 -51.48
N THR A 40 16.81 -24.81 -52.67
CA THR A 40 16.41 -23.42 -52.99
C THR A 40 14.89 -23.23 -52.88
N GLN A 41 14.11 -24.19 -53.38
CA GLN A 41 12.65 -24.17 -53.23
C GLN A 41 12.25 -24.25 -51.76
N SER A 42 12.81 -25.19 -50.99
CA SER A 42 12.55 -25.31 -49.55
C SER A 42 12.89 -24.03 -48.79
N TYR A 43 14.03 -23.40 -49.11
CA TYR A 43 14.44 -22.13 -48.52
C TYR A 43 13.46 -20.99 -48.84
N SER A 44 13.07 -20.85 -50.11
CA SER A 44 12.12 -19.82 -50.54
C SER A 44 10.74 -19.96 -49.88
N GLN A 45 10.29 -21.21 -49.66
CA GLN A 45 9.03 -21.51 -49.00
C GLN A 45 9.12 -21.35 -47.49
N GLY A 46 10.31 -21.58 -46.91
CA GLY A 46 10.62 -21.23 -45.53
C GLY A 46 10.48 -19.73 -45.26
N ILE A 47 10.98 -18.87 -46.17
CA ILE A 47 10.82 -17.41 -46.06
C ILE A 47 9.34 -17.02 -46.16
N ARG A 48 8.57 -17.64 -47.06
CA ARG A 48 7.13 -17.36 -47.15
C ARG A 48 6.38 -17.75 -45.88
N ALA A 49 6.67 -18.92 -45.32
CA ALA A 49 6.07 -19.37 -44.07
C ALA A 49 6.44 -18.44 -42.90
N ASP A 50 7.67 -17.92 -42.91
CA ASP A 50 8.14 -16.93 -41.94
C ASP A 50 7.35 -15.62 -42.02
N GLN A 51 7.18 -15.04 -43.20
CA GLN A 51 6.38 -13.83 -43.40
C GLN A 51 4.91 -14.02 -43.00
N ILE A 52 4.33 -15.19 -43.29
CA ILE A 52 2.98 -15.54 -42.84
C ILE A 52 2.91 -15.58 -41.31
N ALA A 53 3.90 -16.17 -40.65
CA ALA A 53 3.92 -16.27 -39.19
C ALA A 53 4.08 -14.90 -38.51
N LEU A 54 4.96 -14.03 -39.04
CA LEU A 54 5.14 -12.67 -38.55
C LEU A 54 3.88 -11.82 -38.74
N GLY A 55 3.23 -11.93 -39.91
CA GLY A 55 1.95 -11.26 -40.16
C GLY A 55 0.82 -11.79 -39.27
N ALA A 56 0.80 -13.10 -39.01
CA ALA A 56 -0.14 -13.71 -38.06
C ALA A 56 0.10 -13.20 -36.63
N ALA A 57 1.34 -13.14 -36.18
CA ALA A 57 1.70 -12.59 -34.87
C ALA A 57 1.22 -11.13 -34.71
N GLN A 58 1.42 -10.28 -35.72
CA GLN A 58 0.91 -8.90 -35.70
C GLN A 58 -0.62 -8.85 -35.67
N THR A 59 -1.28 -9.68 -36.49
CA THR A 59 -2.75 -9.74 -36.52
C THR A 59 -3.33 -10.13 -35.16
N LEU A 60 -2.68 -11.05 -34.45
CA LEU A 60 -3.10 -11.49 -33.12
C LEU A 60 -2.88 -10.39 -32.07
N GLU A 61 -1.77 -9.65 -32.16
CA GLU A 61 -1.50 -8.47 -31.33
C GLU A 61 -2.59 -7.41 -31.52
N ASP A 62 -2.91 -7.04 -32.76
CA ASP A 62 -3.96 -6.07 -33.08
C ASP A 62 -5.34 -6.54 -32.57
N GLN A 63 -5.63 -7.84 -32.64
CA GLN A 63 -6.86 -8.43 -32.09
C GLN A 63 -6.94 -8.36 -30.57
N ILE A 64 -5.81 -8.50 -29.87
CA ILE A 64 -5.76 -8.34 -28.41
C ILE A 64 -5.99 -6.89 -28.01
N VAL A 65 -5.41 -5.93 -28.76
CA VAL A 65 -5.69 -4.50 -28.54
C VAL A 65 -7.17 -4.20 -28.81
N ALA A 66 -7.74 -4.70 -29.92
CA ALA A 66 -9.16 -4.53 -30.22
C ALA A 66 -10.08 -5.16 -29.14
N GLU A 67 -9.66 -6.25 -28.49
CA GLU A 67 -10.36 -6.82 -27.35
C GLU A 67 -10.37 -5.90 -26.13
N ILE A 68 -9.25 -5.23 -25.84
CA ILE A 68 -9.17 -4.20 -24.79
C ILE A 68 -10.14 -3.07 -25.11
N GLU A 69 -10.17 -2.60 -26.36
CA GLU A 69 -11.08 -1.52 -26.78
C GLU A 69 -12.56 -1.93 -26.63
N ASN A 70 -12.92 -3.13 -27.08
CA ASN A 70 -14.30 -3.63 -27.02
C ASN A 70 -14.81 -3.82 -25.58
N GLY A 71 -13.94 -4.22 -24.65
CA GLY A 71 -14.27 -4.40 -23.23
C GLY A 71 -14.14 -3.13 -22.38
N SER A 72 -13.94 -1.95 -22.99
CA SER A 72 -13.61 -0.73 -22.26
C SER A 72 -14.43 0.48 -22.71
N VAL A 73 -14.68 1.40 -21.76
CA VAL A 73 -15.00 2.80 -22.06
C VAL A 73 -13.71 3.49 -22.48
N ARG A 74 -13.75 4.17 -23.63
CA ARG A 74 -12.61 4.91 -24.19
C ARG A 74 -12.69 6.39 -23.82
N TYR A 75 -11.61 6.92 -23.25
CA TYR A 75 -11.43 8.34 -22.97
C TYR A 75 -10.34 8.94 -23.87
N GLY A 76 -10.69 9.99 -24.62
CA GLY A 76 -9.80 10.69 -25.53
C GLY A 76 -8.74 11.55 -24.82
N ALA A 77 -8.02 12.38 -25.57
CA ALA A 77 -6.88 13.14 -25.05
C ALA A 77 -7.27 14.19 -23.98
N ASP A 78 -8.51 14.70 -24.03
CA ASP A 78 -9.01 15.69 -23.07
C ASP A 78 -9.58 15.08 -21.77
N GLY A 79 -9.72 13.75 -21.74
CA GLY A 79 -10.30 12.96 -20.64
C GLY A 79 -11.80 12.73 -20.73
N THR A 80 -12.43 13.06 -21.88
CA THR A 80 -13.86 12.85 -22.14
C THR A 80 -14.12 11.65 -23.06
N THR A 81 -15.36 11.16 -23.06
CA THR A 81 -15.79 10.10 -23.97
C THR A 81 -16.20 10.69 -25.33
N GLY A 82 -15.91 9.98 -26.42
CA GLY A 82 -16.34 10.35 -27.78
C GLY A 82 -15.24 10.82 -28.72
N ASP A 83 -14.05 11.18 -28.23
CA ASP A 83 -12.86 11.39 -29.06
C ASP A 83 -12.14 10.05 -29.32
N THR A 84 -12.04 9.68 -30.59
CA THR A 84 -11.39 8.45 -31.06
C THR A 84 -9.92 8.65 -31.45
N SER A 85 -9.36 9.83 -31.19
CA SER A 85 -7.96 10.14 -31.49
C SER A 85 -7.05 9.60 -30.39
N ALA A 86 -5.86 9.11 -30.77
CA ALA A 86 -4.81 8.81 -29.81
C ALA A 86 -4.11 10.12 -29.38
N PRO A 87 -3.55 10.22 -28.15
CA PRO A 87 -3.53 9.20 -27.10
C PRO A 87 -4.89 9.03 -26.39
N CYS A 88 -5.26 7.79 -26.04
CA CYS A 88 -6.49 7.46 -25.32
C CYS A 88 -6.23 6.52 -24.13
N VAL A 89 -7.21 6.44 -23.23
CA VAL A 89 -7.21 5.57 -22.05
C VAL A 89 -8.45 4.68 -22.07
N PHE A 90 -8.27 3.41 -21.72
CA PHE A 90 -9.29 2.36 -21.72
C PHE A 90 -9.63 1.94 -20.29
N GLU A 91 -10.85 2.27 -19.85
CA GLU A 91 -11.40 1.87 -18.55
C GLU A 91 -12.33 0.65 -18.73
N PRO A 92 -12.13 -0.48 -18.02
CA PRO A 92 -12.98 -1.67 -18.15
C PRO A 92 -14.47 -1.37 -17.90
N ILE A 93 -15.35 -1.94 -18.73
CA ILE A 93 -16.81 -1.87 -18.52
C ILE A 93 -17.22 -2.79 -17.36
N ALA A 94 -16.69 -4.01 -17.35
CA ALA A 94 -16.89 -4.97 -16.27
C ALA A 94 -15.55 -5.47 -15.71
N ARG A 95 -15.56 -5.99 -14.48
CA ARG A 95 -14.38 -6.60 -13.85
C ARG A 95 -13.81 -7.76 -14.66
N THR A 96 -14.67 -8.51 -15.33
CA THR A 96 -14.26 -9.62 -16.21
C THR A 96 -13.44 -9.14 -17.41
N ASP A 97 -13.53 -7.87 -17.79
CA ASP A 97 -12.73 -7.29 -18.87
C ASP A 97 -11.31 -6.92 -18.40
N MET A 98 -10.95 -7.14 -17.12
CA MET A 98 -9.56 -7.06 -16.62
C MET A 98 -8.68 -8.24 -17.02
N VAL A 99 -9.30 -9.34 -17.43
CA VAL A 99 -8.61 -10.54 -17.87
C VAL A 99 -8.97 -10.84 -19.31
N LEU A 100 -8.06 -11.53 -20.00
CA LEU A 100 -8.29 -11.94 -21.38
C LEU A 100 -9.54 -12.85 -21.47
N GLN A 101 -10.42 -12.63 -22.44
CA GLN A 101 -11.58 -13.49 -22.65
C GLN A 101 -11.14 -14.87 -23.16
N ARG A 102 -11.79 -15.93 -22.68
CA ARG A 102 -11.55 -17.28 -23.21
C ARG A 102 -12.27 -17.46 -24.55
N ALA A 103 -11.58 -18.01 -25.55
CA ALA A 103 -12.14 -18.22 -26.89
C ALA A 103 -11.67 -19.55 -27.52
N GLY A 104 -12.62 -20.39 -27.90
CA GLY A 104 -12.33 -21.71 -28.49
C GLY A 104 -11.84 -22.75 -27.49
N THR A 105 -11.70 -22.38 -26.22
CA THR A 105 -11.32 -23.28 -25.12
C THR A 105 -12.52 -23.66 -24.26
N THR A 106 -12.43 -24.80 -23.58
CA THR A 106 -13.33 -25.09 -22.46
C THR A 106 -13.03 -24.17 -21.27
N THR A 107 -13.98 -23.99 -20.35
CA THR A 107 -13.99 -22.91 -19.35
C THR A 107 -12.91 -23.02 -18.25
N ASN A 108 -12.15 -24.12 -18.18
CA ASN A 108 -11.16 -24.34 -17.12
C ASN A 108 -9.91 -25.15 -17.58
N VAL A 109 -9.09 -24.56 -18.46
CA VAL A 109 -7.86 -25.20 -18.99
C VAL A 109 -6.58 -24.49 -18.52
N GLY A 110 -6.60 -23.92 -17.32
CA GLY A 110 -5.45 -23.24 -16.73
C GLY A 110 -5.03 -22.00 -17.53
N THR A 111 -3.75 -21.92 -17.90
CA THR A 111 -3.14 -20.78 -18.60
C THR A 111 -3.54 -20.67 -20.07
N LEU A 112 -4.15 -21.69 -20.69
CA LEU A 112 -4.60 -21.61 -22.09
C LEU A 112 -5.89 -20.80 -22.18
N TYR A 113 -5.91 -19.67 -22.87
CA TYR A 113 -7.09 -18.79 -22.96
C TYR A 113 -7.75 -18.82 -24.32
N LYS A 114 -6.97 -18.87 -25.40
CA LYS A 114 -7.54 -18.85 -26.74
C LYS A 114 -6.91 -19.89 -27.64
N ILE A 115 -7.72 -20.47 -28.52
CA ILE A 115 -7.25 -21.23 -29.67
C ILE A 115 -8.02 -20.83 -30.91
N SER A 116 -7.41 -20.93 -32.08
CA SER A 116 -8.14 -20.73 -33.34
C SER A 116 -9.21 -21.82 -33.49
N LYS A 117 -10.49 -21.44 -33.60
CA LYS A 117 -11.61 -22.38 -33.72
C LYS A 117 -12.67 -21.87 -34.70
N ALA A 118 -13.13 -22.75 -35.59
CA ALA A 118 -14.15 -22.40 -36.58
C ALA A 118 -15.46 -21.97 -35.92
N GLY A 119 -16.05 -20.87 -36.39
CA GLY A 119 -17.29 -20.32 -35.84
C GLY A 119 -17.13 -19.64 -34.47
N VAL A 120 -15.92 -19.58 -33.92
CA VAL A 120 -15.65 -18.92 -32.64
C VAL A 120 -14.91 -17.61 -32.92
N PRO A 121 -15.45 -16.44 -32.53
CA PRO A 121 -14.75 -15.17 -32.67
C PRO A 121 -13.59 -15.06 -31.66
N PHE A 122 -12.57 -14.24 -31.97
CA PHE A 122 -11.41 -14.06 -31.07
C PHE A 122 -11.79 -13.52 -29.69
N PHE A 123 -12.77 -12.62 -29.66
CA PHE A 123 -13.40 -12.04 -28.49
C PHE A 123 -14.87 -11.74 -28.82
N THR A 124 -15.69 -11.37 -27.85
CA THR A 124 -17.10 -11.03 -28.09
C THR A 124 -17.21 -9.86 -29.08
N ASN A 125 -17.94 -10.02 -30.20
CA ASN A 125 -17.99 -9.09 -31.34
C ASN A 125 -16.70 -8.97 -32.17
N GLY A 126 -15.67 -9.76 -31.87
CA GLY A 126 -14.45 -9.84 -32.66
C GLY A 126 -14.60 -10.69 -33.92
N PRO A 127 -13.56 -10.74 -34.77
CA PRO A 127 -13.61 -11.51 -36.01
C PRO A 127 -13.53 -13.02 -35.74
N SER A 128 -14.27 -13.81 -36.53
CA SER A 128 -14.14 -15.27 -36.61
C SER A 128 -13.47 -15.62 -37.95
N LEU A 129 -12.21 -16.06 -37.90
CA LEU A 129 -11.37 -16.24 -39.11
C LEU A 129 -10.98 -17.69 -39.39
N ALA A 130 -11.14 -18.58 -38.41
CA ALA A 130 -10.74 -19.97 -38.55
C ALA A 130 -11.72 -20.75 -39.44
N SER A 131 -11.16 -21.56 -40.34
CA SER A 131 -11.93 -22.49 -41.16
C SER A 131 -12.15 -23.79 -40.39
N ALA A 132 -13.19 -24.57 -40.69
CA ALA A 132 -13.46 -25.87 -40.06
C ALA A 132 -12.45 -26.95 -40.50
N ALA A 133 -11.18 -26.76 -40.12
CA ALA A 133 -10.03 -27.53 -40.56
C ALA A 133 -9.03 -27.65 -39.40
N ALA A 134 -9.11 -28.72 -38.61
CA ALA A 134 -8.23 -28.92 -37.46
C ALA A 134 -6.76 -29.10 -37.87
N SER A 135 -5.84 -28.50 -37.10
CA SER A 135 -4.39 -28.64 -37.30
C SER A 135 -3.86 -30.07 -37.11
N SER A 136 -4.62 -30.90 -36.39
CA SER A 136 -4.33 -32.32 -36.19
C SER A 136 -4.74 -33.21 -37.36
N ALA A 137 -5.56 -32.71 -38.29
CA ALA A 137 -5.87 -33.43 -39.52
C ALA A 137 -4.65 -33.44 -40.46
N PRO A 138 -4.31 -34.57 -41.10
CA PRO A 138 -3.20 -34.63 -42.04
C PRO A 138 -3.49 -33.76 -43.26
N ALA A 139 -2.51 -32.93 -43.63
CA ALA A 139 -2.48 -32.17 -44.87
C ALA A 139 -2.28 -33.11 -46.07
N GLY A 140 -2.32 -32.59 -47.30
CA GLY A 140 -2.29 -33.39 -48.54
C GLY A 140 -0.99 -34.18 -48.73
N ASN A 141 0.07 -33.81 -48.01
CA ASN A 141 1.35 -34.51 -47.95
C ASN A 141 1.62 -35.17 -46.57
N GLY A 142 0.58 -35.38 -45.76
CA GLY A 142 0.63 -36.09 -44.48
C GLY A 142 1.08 -35.26 -43.27
N ARG A 143 1.52 -34.02 -43.45
CA ARG A 143 1.95 -33.14 -42.33
C ARG A 143 0.77 -32.73 -41.46
N ARG A 144 0.97 -32.70 -40.13
CA ARG A 144 -0.03 -32.28 -39.14
C ARG A 144 0.64 -31.80 -37.86
N ILE A 145 -0.06 -30.98 -37.09
CA ILE A 145 0.35 -30.58 -35.74
C ILE A 145 -0.46 -31.41 -34.74
N THR A 146 0.23 -32.28 -34.00
CA THR A 146 -0.41 -33.17 -33.01
C THR A 146 -0.76 -32.39 -31.75
N LEU A 147 -1.66 -32.96 -30.92
CA LEU A 147 -1.95 -32.40 -29.59
C LEU A 147 -0.69 -32.32 -28.70
N GLN A 148 0.21 -33.31 -28.82
CA GLN A 148 1.52 -33.26 -28.17
C GLN A 148 2.39 -32.13 -28.73
N GLY A 149 2.29 -31.84 -30.03
CA GLY A 149 2.91 -30.68 -30.66
C GLY A 149 2.48 -29.38 -29.99
N TRP A 150 1.19 -29.19 -29.72
CA TRP A 150 0.66 -28.04 -28.98
C TRP A 150 0.98 -28.05 -27.48
N SER A 151 1.47 -29.16 -26.94
CA SER A 151 1.93 -29.25 -25.55
C SER A 151 3.40 -28.84 -25.35
N LYS A 152 4.15 -28.60 -26.44
CA LYS A 152 5.59 -28.25 -26.39
C LYS A 152 5.93 -27.02 -25.50
N PRO A 153 5.10 -25.96 -25.39
CA PRO A 153 5.38 -24.85 -24.48
C PRO A 153 5.48 -25.25 -22.99
N ALA A 154 4.97 -26.43 -22.62
CA ALA A 154 4.95 -26.94 -21.25
C ALA A 154 4.29 -26.00 -20.22
N LEU A 155 3.29 -25.23 -20.65
CA LEU A 155 2.51 -24.31 -19.81
C LEU A 155 1.28 -24.97 -19.16
N LEU A 156 1.05 -26.25 -19.46
CA LEU A 156 -0.11 -27.03 -19.00
C LEU A 156 0.36 -28.25 -18.21
N ALA A 157 -0.11 -28.39 -16.97
CA ALA A 157 0.37 -29.41 -16.03
C ALA A 157 0.22 -30.86 -16.52
N ASN A 158 -0.83 -31.14 -17.28
CA ASN A 158 -1.13 -32.49 -17.78
C ASN A 158 -1.00 -32.60 -19.30
N GLY A 159 -0.22 -31.70 -19.93
CA GLY A 159 -0.18 -31.55 -21.38
C GLY A 159 -1.50 -31.02 -21.96
N TRP A 160 -1.71 -31.22 -23.26
CA TRP A 160 -2.92 -30.77 -23.93
C TRP A 160 -4.17 -31.50 -23.39
N PRO A 161 -5.22 -30.78 -22.95
CA PRO A 161 -6.38 -31.41 -22.34
C PRO A 161 -7.12 -32.34 -23.32
N THR A 162 -7.57 -33.50 -22.84
CA THR A 162 -8.23 -34.53 -23.66
C THR A 162 -9.58 -34.09 -24.23
N ASN A 163 -10.29 -33.22 -23.51
CA ASN A 163 -11.56 -32.62 -23.94
C ASN A 163 -11.37 -31.35 -24.79
N GLN A 164 -10.13 -30.92 -25.01
CA GLN A 164 -9.83 -29.72 -25.79
C GLN A 164 -9.44 -30.09 -27.22
N ALA A 165 -10.22 -29.63 -28.19
CA ALA A 165 -9.90 -29.86 -29.60
C ALA A 165 -8.62 -29.11 -30.01
N ALA A 166 -7.88 -29.67 -30.98
CA ALA A 166 -6.72 -29.01 -31.58
C ALA A 166 -7.13 -27.68 -32.24
N PRO A 167 -6.28 -26.64 -32.25
CA PRO A 167 -6.53 -25.41 -33.00
C PRO A 167 -6.83 -25.68 -34.49
N ASP A 168 -7.72 -24.89 -35.08
CA ASP A 168 -8.10 -24.95 -36.48
C ASP A 168 -7.28 -23.97 -37.32
N TRP A 169 -7.13 -24.24 -38.62
CA TRP A 169 -6.40 -23.40 -39.55
C TRP A 169 -7.18 -22.14 -39.94
N ILE A 170 -6.50 -21.00 -39.91
CA ILE A 170 -6.90 -19.74 -40.52
C ILE A 170 -6.19 -19.64 -41.87
N ASN A 171 -6.98 -19.49 -42.93
CA ASN A 171 -6.46 -19.40 -44.29
C ASN A 171 -6.01 -17.97 -44.60
N VAL A 172 -4.80 -17.84 -45.14
CA VAL A 172 -4.23 -16.58 -45.60
C VAL A 172 -4.35 -16.53 -47.11
N THR A 173 -5.13 -15.56 -47.58
CA THR A 173 -5.38 -15.32 -48.99
C THR A 173 -4.53 -14.15 -49.51
N ARG A 174 -4.62 -13.83 -50.80
CA ARG A 174 -3.98 -12.63 -51.36
C ARG A 174 -4.48 -11.32 -50.74
N SER A 175 -5.66 -11.33 -50.11
CA SER A 175 -6.23 -10.19 -49.37
C SER A 175 -6.09 -10.30 -47.86
N GLY A 176 -5.27 -11.23 -47.36
CA GLY A 176 -5.06 -11.45 -45.92
C GLY A 176 -5.89 -12.60 -45.34
N PRO A 177 -5.94 -12.73 -44.00
CA PRO A 177 -6.65 -13.79 -43.30
C PRO A 177 -8.17 -13.68 -43.46
N GLN A 178 -8.83 -14.72 -43.95
CA GLN A 178 -10.30 -14.76 -44.07
C GLN A 178 -10.85 -16.19 -44.17
N ILE A 179 -12.15 -16.34 -43.92
CA ILE A 179 -12.87 -17.59 -44.20
C ILE A 179 -13.07 -17.74 -45.71
N VAL A 180 -12.80 -18.93 -46.23
CA VAL A 180 -12.92 -19.28 -47.65
C VAL A 180 -13.66 -20.60 -47.83
N THR A 181 -14.30 -20.79 -48.98
CA THR A 181 -14.76 -22.10 -49.45
C THR A 181 -13.63 -22.82 -50.19
N VAL A 182 -13.73 -24.15 -50.34
CA VAL A 182 -12.74 -24.95 -51.09
C VAL A 182 -12.60 -24.46 -52.53
N SER A 183 -13.71 -24.09 -53.18
CA SER A 183 -13.74 -23.60 -54.56
C SER A 183 -12.99 -22.28 -54.72
N GLU A 184 -13.13 -21.37 -53.77
CA GLU A 184 -12.40 -20.09 -53.75
C GLU A 184 -10.91 -20.32 -53.45
N ALA A 185 -10.60 -21.18 -52.49
CA ALA A 185 -9.24 -21.41 -52.01
C ALA A 185 -8.31 -22.01 -53.07
N LYS A 186 -8.82 -22.90 -53.94
CA LYS A 186 -8.05 -23.58 -54.99
C LYS A 186 -7.97 -22.83 -56.33
N ASN A 187 -8.81 -21.83 -56.55
CA ASN A 187 -8.86 -21.12 -57.83
C ASN A 187 -7.65 -20.18 -57.99
N GLY A 188 -6.64 -20.64 -58.73
CA GLY A 188 -5.38 -19.94 -58.95
C GLY A 188 -5.44 -18.69 -59.85
N SER A 189 -6.61 -18.31 -60.40
CA SER A 189 -6.76 -17.11 -61.23
C SER A 189 -6.13 -15.88 -60.57
N LEU A 190 -5.39 -15.08 -61.33
CA LEU A 190 -4.77 -13.84 -60.83
C LEU A 190 -5.79 -12.82 -60.32
N SER A 191 -7.02 -12.87 -60.84
CA SER A 191 -8.13 -12.01 -60.39
C SER A 191 -8.83 -12.49 -59.12
N ASN A 192 -8.49 -13.67 -58.58
CA ASN A 192 -9.11 -14.19 -57.36
C ASN A 192 -8.39 -13.66 -56.10
N PRO A 193 -9.02 -12.77 -55.31
CA PRO A 193 -8.45 -12.29 -54.05
C PRO A 193 -8.41 -13.37 -52.95
N LYS A 194 -9.29 -14.37 -53.02
CA LYS A 194 -9.46 -15.44 -52.03
C LYS A 194 -8.59 -16.67 -52.28
N TYR A 195 -7.69 -16.61 -53.27
CA TYR A 195 -6.71 -17.67 -53.48
C TYR A 195 -5.81 -17.81 -52.26
N VAL A 196 -5.73 -19.00 -51.69
CA VAL A 196 -4.95 -19.27 -50.46
C VAL A 196 -3.49 -19.45 -50.80
N ILE A 197 -2.64 -18.69 -50.12
CA ILE A 197 -1.18 -18.68 -50.26
C ILE A 197 -0.46 -19.27 -49.04
N GLY A 198 -1.22 -19.52 -47.97
CA GLY A 198 -0.73 -20.09 -46.72
C GLY A 198 -1.83 -20.22 -45.68
N ARG A 199 -1.49 -20.77 -44.53
CA ARG A 199 -2.40 -20.88 -43.39
C ARG A 199 -1.64 -20.81 -42.07
N TYR A 200 -2.28 -20.36 -41.01
CA TYR A 200 -1.71 -20.37 -39.67
C TYR A 200 -2.73 -20.83 -38.64
N SER A 201 -2.27 -21.28 -37.49
CA SER A 201 -3.08 -21.62 -36.33
C SER A 201 -2.36 -21.16 -35.07
N TYR A 202 -3.11 -20.93 -33.98
CA TYR A 202 -2.52 -20.38 -32.77
C TYR A 202 -3.13 -20.95 -31.49
N ALA A 203 -2.35 -20.84 -30.42
CA ALA A 203 -2.78 -20.97 -29.03
C ALA A 203 -2.24 -19.78 -28.22
N VAL A 204 -3.11 -19.09 -27.48
CA VAL A 204 -2.75 -17.96 -26.61
C VAL A 204 -2.83 -18.42 -25.16
N TYR A 205 -1.76 -18.19 -24.42
CA TYR A 205 -1.65 -18.46 -23.00
C TYR A 205 -1.48 -17.15 -22.23
N ASP A 206 -2.17 -17.02 -21.11
CA ASP A 206 -1.88 -15.98 -20.12
C ASP A 206 -0.81 -16.52 -19.15
N VAL A 207 0.34 -15.85 -19.16
CA VAL A 207 1.49 -16.17 -18.30
C VAL A 207 1.70 -15.13 -17.21
N GLY A 208 0.82 -14.12 -17.12
CA GLY A 208 0.92 -13.06 -16.11
C GLY A 208 0.77 -13.57 -14.68
N GLY A 209 0.01 -14.64 -14.48
CA GLY A 209 -0.15 -15.27 -13.16
C GLY A 209 1.01 -16.18 -12.72
N LEU A 210 2.07 -16.34 -13.52
CA LEU A 210 3.16 -17.29 -13.27
C LEU A 210 4.39 -16.61 -12.65
N LEU A 211 5.26 -17.38 -11.98
CA LEU A 211 6.51 -16.86 -11.41
C LEU A 211 7.60 -16.71 -12.49
N ASP A 212 8.17 -15.52 -12.62
CA ASP A 212 9.32 -15.29 -13.50
C ASP A 212 10.60 -15.86 -12.88
N VAL A 213 11.10 -16.98 -13.41
CA VAL A 213 12.32 -17.65 -12.91
C VAL A 213 13.61 -16.91 -13.26
N SER A 214 13.57 -15.77 -13.95
CA SER A 214 14.73 -14.89 -14.04
C SER A 214 14.98 -14.11 -12.74
N ILE A 215 14.00 -14.07 -11.84
CA ILE A 215 14.10 -13.35 -10.56
C ILE A 215 13.68 -14.26 -9.40
N ALA A 216 12.61 -15.04 -9.55
CA ALA A 216 11.94 -15.69 -8.43
C ALA A 216 12.80 -16.74 -7.72
N GLY A 217 12.71 -16.76 -6.39
CA GLY A 217 13.35 -17.76 -5.53
C GLY A 217 14.75 -17.39 -5.01
N PHE A 218 15.04 -17.90 -3.81
CA PHE A 218 16.26 -17.65 -3.05
C PHE A 218 16.84 -18.96 -2.48
N THR A 219 18.11 -18.94 -2.06
CA THR A 219 18.75 -20.06 -1.36
C THR A 219 18.55 -19.95 0.15
N LYS A 220 18.06 -21.00 0.81
CA LYS A 220 17.91 -21.03 2.27
C LYS A 220 19.29 -21.25 2.92
N GLY A 221 19.84 -20.24 3.61
CA GLY A 221 21.09 -20.36 4.39
C GLY A 221 22.32 -19.61 3.86
N GLY A 222 22.17 -18.61 2.98
CA GLY A 222 23.26 -17.67 2.66
C GLY A 222 23.59 -16.75 3.84
N SER A 223 24.87 -16.43 4.08
CA SER A 223 25.34 -15.60 5.21
C SER A 223 24.66 -14.24 5.32
N ASP A 224 24.24 -13.69 4.19
CA ASP A 224 23.69 -12.33 4.08
C ASP A 224 22.16 -12.31 4.01
N LEU A 225 21.50 -13.47 3.93
CA LEU A 225 20.03 -13.58 3.92
C LEU A 225 19.54 -14.03 5.29
N THR A 226 19.42 -13.08 6.21
CA THR A 226 18.84 -13.35 7.53
C THR A 226 17.37 -13.77 7.39
N GLY A 227 16.89 -14.63 8.30
CA GLY A 227 15.48 -15.02 8.33
C GLY A 227 14.52 -13.82 8.42
N ARG A 228 14.94 -12.74 9.10
CA ARG A 228 14.20 -11.47 9.17
C ARG A 228 14.08 -10.80 7.79
N PHE A 229 15.15 -10.73 7.01
CA PHE A 229 15.13 -10.14 5.66
C PHE A 229 14.20 -10.89 4.73
N ILE A 230 14.30 -12.23 4.71
CA ILE A 230 13.44 -13.08 3.89
C ILE A 230 11.98 -12.87 4.27
N ALA A 231 11.68 -12.80 5.58
CA ALA A 231 10.31 -12.72 6.05
C ALA A 231 9.62 -11.38 5.74
N GLN A 232 10.37 -10.28 5.66
CA GLN A 232 9.81 -8.95 5.39
C GLN A 232 9.13 -8.89 4.00
N LYS A 233 9.68 -9.57 2.98
CA LYS A 233 9.18 -9.67 1.60
C LYS A 233 8.85 -8.32 0.92
N GLY A 234 8.62 -8.35 -0.39
CA GLY A 234 8.58 -7.14 -1.24
C GLY A 234 9.12 -7.36 -2.66
N SER A 235 9.69 -8.53 -2.92
CA SER A 235 10.16 -8.95 -4.24
C SER A 235 9.88 -10.42 -4.48
N SER A 236 9.59 -10.81 -5.72
CA SER A 236 9.44 -12.23 -6.12
C SER A 236 10.73 -13.02 -5.93
N PHE A 237 11.89 -12.36 -5.84
CA PHE A 237 13.16 -12.98 -5.42
C PHE A 237 13.02 -13.76 -4.10
N LEU A 238 12.17 -13.27 -3.18
CA LEU A 238 11.92 -13.88 -1.88
C LEU A 238 10.75 -14.89 -1.87
N ALA A 239 10.23 -15.29 -3.03
CA ALA A 239 9.20 -16.32 -3.13
C ALA A 239 9.74 -17.70 -2.71
N ASP A 240 9.01 -18.44 -1.88
CA ASP A 240 9.38 -19.78 -1.45
C ASP A 240 8.97 -20.81 -2.51
N LEU A 241 9.90 -21.12 -3.42
CA LEU A 241 9.66 -22.07 -4.51
C LEU A 241 9.44 -23.51 -4.04
N THR A 242 9.67 -23.84 -2.76
CA THR A 242 9.33 -25.17 -2.21
C THR A 242 7.82 -25.41 -2.15
N GLN A 243 7.00 -24.38 -2.43
CA GLN A 243 5.55 -24.50 -2.53
C GLN A 243 5.07 -24.84 -3.96
N ILE A 244 5.98 -24.89 -4.95
CA ILE A 244 5.64 -25.17 -6.35
C ILE A 244 5.64 -26.68 -6.62
N PRO A 245 4.54 -27.25 -7.15
CA PRO A 245 4.47 -28.66 -7.51
C PRO A 245 5.52 -29.07 -8.55
N ASN A 246 6.07 -30.26 -8.39
CA ASN A 246 7.01 -30.89 -9.30
C ASN A 246 6.90 -32.42 -9.27
N GLY A 247 5.82 -32.96 -9.86
CA GLY A 247 5.56 -34.40 -9.91
C GLY A 247 4.84 -34.88 -8.64
N GLY A 248 5.33 -35.94 -8.01
CA GLY A 248 4.75 -36.48 -6.76
C GLY A 248 5.03 -35.66 -5.49
N GLY A 249 5.72 -34.52 -5.62
CA GLY A 249 6.06 -33.60 -4.53
C GLY A 249 6.25 -32.18 -5.07
N ASN A 250 6.95 -31.33 -4.32
CA ASN A 250 7.28 -29.97 -4.74
C ASN A 250 8.76 -29.85 -5.15
N LEU A 251 9.16 -28.70 -5.70
CA LEU A 251 10.57 -28.39 -5.92
C LEU A 251 11.37 -28.54 -4.62
N SER A 252 12.45 -29.31 -4.69
CA SER A 252 13.35 -29.52 -3.55
C SER A 252 14.28 -28.32 -3.35
N ALA A 253 14.73 -28.10 -2.11
CA ALA A 253 15.71 -27.07 -1.80
C ALA A 253 16.99 -27.19 -2.65
N ALA A 254 17.45 -28.42 -2.93
CA ALA A 254 18.63 -28.65 -3.77
C ALA A 254 18.45 -28.19 -5.22
N GLN A 255 17.25 -28.36 -5.79
CA GLN A 255 16.94 -27.90 -7.14
C GLN A 255 16.89 -26.37 -7.21
N ILE A 256 16.26 -25.75 -6.20
CA ILE A 256 16.17 -24.29 -6.08
C ILE A 256 17.57 -23.70 -5.92
N ASP A 257 18.38 -24.24 -5.01
CA ASP A 257 19.76 -23.80 -4.78
C ASP A 257 20.61 -23.87 -6.04
N LYS A 258 20.48 -24.94 -6.82
CA LYS A 258 21.22 -25.10 -8.07
C LYS A 258 20.81 -24.05 -9.11
N MET A 259 19.51 -23.73 -9.20
CA MET A 259 19.01 -22.70 -10.10
C MET A 259 19.46 -21.31 -9.68
N VAL A 260 19.29 -20.95 -8.41
CA VAL A 260 19.65 -19.63 -7.89
C VAL A 260 21.15 -19.41 -7.97
N LYS A 261 21.99 -20.40 -7.63
CA LYS A 261 23.46 -20.27 -7.73
C LYS A 261 23.97 -20.16 -9.16
N TRP A 262 23.27 -20.78 -10.12
CA TRP A 262 23.58 -20.63 -11.54
C TRP A 262 23.24 -19.22 -12.02
N ARG A 263 21.98 -18.81 -11.86
CA ARG A 263 21.46 -17.50 -12.27
C ARG A 263 22.14 -16.32 -11.57
N ASN A 264 22.25 -16.36 -10.24
CA ASN A 264 22.74 -15.26 -9.40
C ASN A 264 24.20 -15.41 -9.00
N LYS A 265 25.04 -15.95 -9.89
CA LYS A 265 26.44 -16.29 -9.59
C LYS A 265 27.25 -15.12 -9.01
N ALA A 266 27.07 -13.90 -9.53
CA ALA A 266 27.75 -12.68 -9.08
C ALA A 266 26.90 -11.83 -8.13
N SER A 267 25.57 -11.98 -8.13
CA SER A 267 24.67 -11.23 -7.23
C SER A 267 24.48 -11.85 -5.85
N LEU A 268 24.59 -13.17 -5.71
CA LEU A 268 24.27 -13.91 -4.47
C LEU A 268 25.05 -13.47 -3.22
N PRO A 269 26.37 -13.15 -3.28
CA PRO A 269 27.11 -12.70 -2.11
C PRO A 269 26.59 -11.40 -1.50
N THR A 270 25.77 -10.64 -2.21
CA THR A 270 25.23 -9.35 -1.76
C THR A 270 23.71 -9.32 -1.95
N ALA A 271 23.01 -10.42 -1.69
CA ALA A 271 21.59 -10.57 -2.03
C ALA A 271 20.68 -9.44 -1.50
N ILE A 272 20.94 -8.92 -0.29
CA ILE A 272 20.23 -7.75 0.25
C ILE A 272 20.43 -6.52 -0.66
N SER A 273 21.67 -6.20 -1.01
CA SER A 273 21.99 -5.08 -1.92
C SER A 273 21.47 -5.34 -3.33
N TYR A 274 21.43 -6.60 -3.78
CA TYR A 274 20.83 -6.96 -5.07
C TYR A 274 19.34 -6.61 -5.10
N VAL A 275 18.58 -6.95 -4.06
CA VAL A 275 17.15 -6.62 -3.99
C VAL A 275 16.94 -5.10 -3.81
N THR A 276 17.62 -4.49 -2.83
CA THR A 276 17.36 -3.09 -2.43
C THR A 276 17.95 -2.05 -3.38
N ASN A 277 19.09 -2.32 -4.00
CA ASN A 277 19.79 -1.36 -4.87
C ASN A 277 19.71 -1.73 -6.34
N TYR A 278 19.95 -3.00 -6.71
CA TYR A 278 19.97 -3.40 -8.11
C TYR A 278 18.56 -3.56 -8.69
N LEU A 279 17.73 -4.42 -8.09
CA LEU A 279 16.35 -4.65 -8.55
C LEU A 279 15.50 -3.39 -8.37
N GLY A 280 15.56 -2.74 -7.21
CA GLY A 280 14.79 -1.50 -6.96
C GLY A 280 15.07 -0.36 -7.96
N THR A 281 16.28 -0.30 -8.54
CA THR A 281 16.64 0.75 -9.52
C THR A 281 16.45 0.30 -10.96
N ASN A 282 16.78 -0.95 -11.30
CA ASN A 282 16.76 -1.46 -12.68
C ASN A 282 15.50 -2.28 -13.04
N GLY A 283 14.60 -2.49 -12.08
CA GLY A 283 13.36 -3.25 -12.26
C GLY A 283 13.58 -4.72 -12.60
N GLY A 284 14.79 -5.27 -12.45
CA GLY A 284 15.10 -6.67 -12.81
C GLY A 284 14.98 -7.00 -14.30
N VAL A 285 14.89 -5.99 -15.19
CA VAL A 285 14.81 -6.19 -16.64
C VAL A 285 16.19 -6.53 -17.23
N ALA A 286 17.24 -5.99 -16.64
CA ALA A 286 18.62 -6.25 -17.02
C ALA A 286 19.27 -7.32 -16.10
N VAL A 287 20.18 -8.10 -16.66
CA VAL A 287 20.97 -9.10 -15.94
C VAL A 287 22.21 -8.43 -15.36
N LYS A 288 22.52 -8.67 -14.07
CA LYS A 288 23.73 -8.11 -13.45
C LYS A 288 24.96 -8.70 -14.14
N ALA A 289 25.99 -7.90 -14.39
CA ALA A 289 27.22 -8.41 -14.99
C ALA A 289 27.81 -9.57 -14.17
N GLY A 290 28.05 -10.71 -14.83
CA GLY A 290 28.57 -11.94 -14.22
C GLY A 290 27.51 -12.95 -13.76
N ASP A 291 26.23 -12.59 -13.83
CA ASP A 291 25.09 -13.51 -13.64
C ASP A 291 24.71 -14.22 -14.95
N ASP A 292 24.09 -15.40 -14.84
CA ASP A 292 23.51 -16.15 -15.95
C ASP A 292 22.00 -15.84 -16.07
N ALA A 293 21.41 -15.99 -17.26
CA ALA A 293 19.99 -15.72 -17.48
C ALA A 293 19.33 -16.67 -18.46
N PHE A 294 18.02 -16.89 -18.28
CA PHE A 294 17.18 -17.54 -19.27
C PHE A 294 16.88 -16.55 -20.40
N VAL A 295 17.25 -16.89 -21.63
CA VAL A 295 17.03 -16.01 -22.79
C VAL A 295 15.61 -16.15 -23.33
N ASN A 296 15.03 -17.35 -23.26
CA ASN A 296 13.73 -17.68 -23.84
C ASN A 296 13.07 -18.89 -23.14
N ARG A 297 11.90 -19.31 -23.63
CA ARG A 297 11.16 -20.43 -23.04
C ARG A 297 11.80 -21.78 -23.35
N GLN A 298 12.38 -21.98 -24.54
CA GLN A 298 13.09 -23.23 -24.87
C GLN A 298 14.27 -23.49 -23.90
N ASP A 299 15.01 -22.45 -23.52
CA ASP A 299 16.12 -22.54 -22.57
C ASP A 299 15.66 -22.96 -21.19
N LEU A 300 14.54 -22.40 -20.70
CA LEU A 300 13.94 -22.84 -19.43
C LEU A 300 13.49 -24.30 -19.49
N ILE A 301 12.84 -24.73 -20.57
CA ILE A 301 12.42 -26.14 -20.74
C ILE A 301 13.64 -27.06 -20.71
N ARG A 302 14.70 -26.71 -21.44
CA ARG A 302 15.96 -27.48 -21.46
C ARG A 302 16.60 -27.53 -20.08
N TYR A 303 16.67 -26.41 -19.37
CA TYR A 303 17.18 -26.36 -18.01
C TYR A 303 16.35 -27.25 -17.08
N ALA A 304 15.02 -27.18 -17.15
CA ALA A 304 14.14 -27.97 -16.31
C ALA A 304 14.30 -29.47 -16.54
N GLN A 305 14.47 -29.91 -17.79
CA GLN A 305 14.75 -31.31 -18.14
C GLN A 305 16.08 -31.80 -17.53
N LEU A 306 17.14 -30.99 -17.58
CA LEU A 306 18.45 -31.33 -17.03
C LEU A 306 18.50 -31.34 -15.49
N ASN A 307 17.55 -30.69 -14.83
CA ASN A 307 17.52 -30.50 -13.39
C ASN A 307 16.30 -31.12 -12.69
N GLY A 308 15.50 -31.91 -13.42
CA GLY A 308 14.34 -32.61 -12.87
C GLY A 308 13.20 -31.69 -12.42
N MET A 309 13.02 -30.54 -13.07
CA MET A 309 12.01 -29.52 -12.74
C MET A 309 10.85 -29.46 -13.76
N THR A 310 10.74 -30.45 -14.65
CA THR A 310 9.80 -30.42 -15.78
C THR A 310 8.35 -30.21 -15.37
N ASN A 311 7.92 -30.77 -14.24
CA ASN A 311 6.53 -30.66 -13.77
C ASN A 311 6.23 -29.31 -13.09
N ALA A 312 7.25 -28.50 -12.81
CA ALA A 312 7.09 -27.14 -12.28
C ALA A 312 6.87 -26.10 -13.40
N LEU A 313 7.19 -26.42 -14.65
CA LEU A 313 7.06 -25.53 -15.82
C LEU A 313 5.69 -24.85 -16.02
N PRO A 314 4.53 -25.43 -15.64
CA PRO A 314 3.24 -24.75 -15.71
C PRO A 314 3.08 -23.56 -14.77
N TYR A 315 3.91 -23.46 -13.72
CA TYR A 315 3.87 -22.40 -12.71
C TYR A 315 4.97 -21.34 -12.92
N LEU A 316 5.84 -21.58 -13.90
CA LEU A 316 7.07 -20.83 -14.13
C LEU A 316 7.05 -20.23 -15.53
N THR A 317 7.45 -18.97 -15.65
CA THR A 317 7.61 -18.27 -16.92
C THR A 317 8.98 -17.61 -17.01
N THR A 318 9.30 -17.12 -18.20
CA THR A 318 10.47 -16.27 -18.47
C THR A 318 9.98 -15.01 -19.17
N ILE A 319 10.73 -13.92 -19.03
CA ILE A 319 10.47 -12.67 -19.76
C ILE A 319 9.08 -12.12 -19.39
N HIS A 320 8.90 -11.85 -18.11
CA HIS A 320 7.72 -11.13 -17.62
C HIS A 320 8.04 -9.64 -17.53
N ARG A 321 7.11 -8.76 -17.95
CA ARG A 321 7.27 -7.30 -17.87
C ARG A 321 5.99 -6.67 -17.35
N SER A 322 6.15 -5.71 -16.45
CA SER A 322 5.05 -4.95 -15.86
C SER A 322 5.40 -3.47 -15.96
N LEU A 323 4.43 -2.67 -16.41
CA LEU A 323 4.55 -1.23 -16.43
C LEU A 323 4.34 -0.69 -15.01
N ASN A 324 5.32 0.05 -14.49
CA ASN A 324 5.25 0.65 -13.16
C ASN A 324 4.46 1.96 -13.15
N ALA A 325 3.19 1.90 -13.56
CA ALA A 325 2.34 3.07 -13.73
C ALA A 325 0.99 2.87 -13.01
N PRO A 326 0.48 3.90 -12.31
CA PRO A 326 -0.74 3.79 -11.52
C PRO A 326 -2.00 3.76 -12.41
N ASN A 327 -3.03 3.03 -11.98
CA ASN A 327 -4.35 3.01 -12.59
C ASN A 327 -5.50 3.06 -11.57
N TYR A 328 -5.24 3.48 -10.33
CA TYR A 328 -6.23 3.62 -9.28
C TYR A 328 -7.38 4.53 -9.71
N SER A 329 -8.59 4.08 -9.37
CA SER A 329 -9.84 4.82 -9.50
C SER A 329 -10.77 4.31 -8.40
N PRO A 330 -11.46 5.17 -7.64
CA PRO A 330 -12.39 4.71 -6.60
C PRO A 330 -13.47 3.79 -7.18
N THR A 331 -13.68 2.61 -6.58
CA THR A 331 -14.62 1.59 -7.09
C THR A 331 -15.96 1.54 -6.36
N THR A 332 -16.12 2.36 -5.31
CA THR A 332 -17.34 2.45 -4.48
C THR A 332 -17.70 3.92 -4.21
N ASN A 333 -19.00 4.17 -4.03
CA ASN A 333 -19.51 5.46 -3.55
C ASN A 333 -19.70 5.38 -2.03
N ALA A 334 -19.46 6.49 -1.33
CA ALA A 334 -19.78 6.56 0.08
C ALA A 334 -21.29 6.76 0.33
N PRO A 335 -21.83 6.31 1.47
CA PRO A 335 -23.24 6.45 1.81
C PRO A 335 -23.75 7.89 1.85
N ALA A 336 -22.89 8.85 2.25
CA ALA A 336 -23.25 10.28 2.27
C ALA A 336 -23.57 10.85 0.87
N GLY A 337 -23.10 10.20 -0.21
CA GLY A 337 -23.36 10.61 -1.59
C GLY A 337 -22.79 12.00 -1.93
N GLY A 338 -23.41 12.68 -2.90
CA GLY A 338 -23.04 14.05 -3.26
C GLY A 338 -21.62 14.16 -3.80
N ILE A 339 -20.75 14.93 -3.12
CA ILE A 339 -19.32 15.06 -3.48
C ILE A 339 -18.51 13.79 -3.20
N TYR A 340 -19.02 12.90 -2.32
CA TYR A 340 -18.39 11.61 -1.95
C TYR A 340 -18.91 10.42 -2.77
N ALA A 341 -19.61 10.68 -3.88
CA ALA A 341 -19.90 9.68 -4.91
C ALA A 341 -18.62 9.39 -5.72
N TYR A 342 -17.60 8.85 -5.06
CA TYR A 342 -16.24 8.75 -5.59
C TYR A 342 -16.17 8.00 -6.92
N LYS A 343 -16.84 6.84 -7.02
CA LYS A 343 -16.87 6.04 -8.26
C LYS A 343 -17.52 6.80 -9.41
N ASP A 344 -18.70 7.35 -9.19
CA ASP A 344 -19.48 8.00 -10.25
C ASP A 344 -18.82 9.32 -10.71
N LYS A 345 -18.05 9.95 -9.82
CA LYS A 345 -17.34 11.20 -10.08
C LYS A 345 -15.85 11.02 -10.42
N ALA A 346 -15.33 9.80 -10.50
CA ALA A 346 -13.91 9.53 -10.71
C ALA A 346 -13.36 10.18 -11.99
N ASN A 347 -14.19 10.33 -13.02
CA ASN A 347 -13.80 10.95 -14.29
C ASN A 347 -14.11 12.45 -14.39
N THR A 348 -14.80 13.04 -13.41
CA THR A 348 -15.16 14.46 -13.38
C THR A 348 -13.93 15.33 -13.06
N PRO A 349 -13.63 16.39 -13.85
CA PRO A 349 -12.45 17.24 -13.62
C PRO A 349 -12.36 17.92 -12.26
N SER A 350 -13.49 18.22 -11.62
CA SER A 350 -13.55 18.88 -10.31
C SER A 350 -13.38 17.94 -9.11
N SER A 351 -13.31 16.63 -9.32
CA SER A 351 -13.16 15.66 -8.24
C SER A 351 -11.73 15.67 -7.69
N ILE A 352 -11.61 15.46 -6.38
CA ILE A 352 -10.30 15.31 -5.72
C ILE A 352 -9.74 13.91 -6.00
N ASN A 353 -10.53 12.87 -5.71
CA ASN A 353 -10.18 11.48 -5.99
C ASN A 353 -10.60 11.07 -7.41
N ARG A 354 -9.79 11.46 -8.40
CA ARG A 354 -10.01 11.09 -9.81
C ARG A 354 -9.36 9.76 -10.18
N SER A 355 -9.86 9.16 -11.25
CA SER A 355 -9.16 8.09 -11.97
C SER A 355 -7.80 8.62 -12.42
N LEU A 356 -6.73 8.06 -11.87
CA LEU A 356 -5.37 8.58 -12.10
C LEU A 356 -4.95 8.46 -13.56
N ALA A 357 -5.37 7.39 -14.22
CA ALA A 357 -5.13 7.20 -15.65
C ALA A 357 -5.84 8.25 -16.51
N ASN A 358 -6.98 8.79 -16.06
CA ASN A 358 -7.77 9.77 -16.81
C ASN A 358 -7.43 11.24 -16.48
N VAL A 359 -6.47 11.50 -15.58
CA VAL A 359 -5.85 12.83 -15.48
C VAL A 359 -4.80 12.95 -16.57
N ARG A 360 -4.98 13.89 -17.51
CA ARG A 360 -4.19 13.97 -18.76
C ARG A 360 -3.31 15.21 -18.81
N VAL A 361 -2.17 15.12 -19.47
CA VAL A 361 -1.30 16.26 -19.80
C VAL A 361 -2.07 17.26 -20.65
N LYS A 362 -2.18 18.52 -20.20
CA LYS A 362 -2.93 19.57 -20.91
C LYS A 362 -2.11 20.27 -21.99
N ALA A 363 -0.86 20.64 -21.68
CA ALA A 363 0.12 21.09 -22.66
C ALA A 363 1.41 20.28 -22.50
N GLY A 364 1.85 19.62 -23.57
CA GLY A 364 3.11 18.89 -23.60
C GLY A 364 4.35 19.77 -23.73
N GLY A 365 5.51 19.14 -23.86
CA GLY A 365 6.80 19.80 -24.12
C GLY A 365 7.64 20.13 -22.87
N TRP A 366 7.12 19.90 -21.67
CA TRP A 366 7.88 19.98 -20.43
C TRP A 366 8.56 18.64 -20.10
N VAL A 367 9.67 18.70 -19.36
CA VAL A 367 10.50 17.53 -19.03
C VAL A 367 9.98 16.86 -17.77
N ARG A 368 9.72 15.55 -17.86
CA ARG A 368 9.28 14.69 -16.77
C ARG A 368 10.43 14.32 -15.83
N SER A 369 10.11 13.67 -14.71
CA SER A 369 11.11 13.13 -13.78
C SER A 369 12.01 12.06 -14.38
N ASP A 370 11.53 11.31 -15.37
CA ASP A 370 12.32 10.30 -16.10
C ASP A 370 13.14 10.89 -17.27
N GLY A 371 13.13 12.21 -17.44
CA GLY A 371 13.82 12.91 -18.52
C GLY A 371 13.08 12.91 -19.86
N SER A 372 11.96 12.20 -19.99
CA SER A 372 11.14 12.23 -21.20
C SER A 372 10.31 13.51 -21.32
N LEU A 373 9.93 13.88 -22.54
CA LEU A 373 9.04 15.02 -22.77
C LEU A 373 7.59 14.59 -22.60
N ALA A 374 6.82 15.40 -21.86
CA ALA A 374 5.39 15.17 -21.72
C ALA A 374 4.68 15.40 -23.06
N VAL A 375 3.79 14.48 -23.43
CA VAL A 375 2.99 14.56 -24.67
C VAL A 375 1.56 14.95 -24.31
N THR A 376 1.02 15.96 -25.00
CA THR A 376 -0.38 16.39 -24.79
C THR A 376 -1.32 15.21 -24.91
N GLY A 377 -2.20 15.08 -23.92
CA GLY A 377 -3.16 14.01 -23.87
C GLY A 377 -2.63 12.70 -23.32
N GLU A 378 -1.36 12.45 -23.04
CA GLU A 378 -0.99 11.20 -22.34
C GLU A 378 -1.40 11.27 -20.84
N PRO A 379 -1.41 10.15 -20.08
CA PRO A 379 -1.61 10.19 -18.63
C PRO A 379 -0.62 11.14 -17.93
N LEU A 380 -1.10 11.94 -16.98
CA LEU A 380 -0.27 12.90 -16.24
C LEU A 380 0.79 12.16 -15.42
N LEU A 381 0.40 11.10 -14.71
CA LEU A 381 1.33 10.20 -14.04
C LEU A 381 1.76 9.09 -15.00
N LYS A 382 3.02 9.14 -15.42
CA LYS A 382 3.61 8.09 -16.26
C LYS A 382 4.12 6.92 -15.43
N ASN A 383 4.72 7.20 -14.28
CA ASN A 383 5.27 6.20 -13.36
C ASN A 383 4.70 6.41 -11.95
N ARG A 384 4.70 5.36 -11.13
CA ARG A 384 4.42 5.43 -9.69
C ARG A 384 5.51 6.25 -8.97
N PHE A 385 5.18 6.83 -7.83
CA PHE A 385 6.15 7.56 -7.02
C PHE A 385 7.03 6.57 -6.23
N PRO A 386 8.37 6.57 -6.41
CA PRO A 386 9.25 5.66 -5.70
C PRO A 386 9.45 6.11 -4.26
N LEU A 387 9.08 5.28 -3.27
CA LEU A 387 9.26 5.60 -1.85
C LEU A 387 10.73 5.82 -1.48
N LYS A 388 11.67 5.25 -2.24
CA LYS A 388 13.12 5.49 -2.07
C LYS A 388 13.48 6.98 -2.19
N ARG A 389 12.68 7.80 -2.88
CA ARG A 389 12.89 9.25 -2.98
C ARG A 389 12.71 9.98 -1.64
N LEU A 390 12.06 9.37 -0.65
CA LEU A 390 12.00 9.92 0.72
C LEU A 390 13.41 10.12 1.29
N GLY A 391 14.38 9.28 0.89
CA GLY A 391 15.78 9.43 1.30
C GLY A 391 16.47 10.70 0.81
N LEU A 392 15.90 11.43 -0.15
CA LEU A 392 16.42 12.75 -0.57
C LEU A 392 16.34 13.78 0.57
N LEU A 393 15.37 13.63 1.48
CA LEU A 393 15.14 14.54 2.60
C LEU A 393 16.26 14.48 3.66
N ALA A 394 17.09 13.42 3.65
CA ALA A 394 18.21 13.27 4.57
C ALA A 394 19.35 14.28 4.32
N ASP A 395 19.48 14.80 3.08
CA ASP A 395 20.42 15.89 2.77
C ASP A 395 19.73 16.96 1.93
N ALA A 396 19.12 17.90 2.64
CA ALA A 396 18.42 19.05 2.08
C ALA A 396 19.28 19.90 1.15
N SER A 397 20.58 20.04 1.46
CA SER A 397 21.48 20.93 0.74
C SER A 397 21.88 20.37 -0.63
N ALA A 398 22.18 19.08 -0.68
CA ALA A 398 22.55 18.40 -1.92
C ALA A 398 21.35 18.21 -2.87
N ASN A 399 20.14 18.09 -2.34
CA ASN A 399 18.96 17.68 -3.10
C ASN A 399 17.87 18.75 -3.25
N ALA A 400 18.15 20.03 -2.94
CA ALA A 400 17.13 21.09 -2.87
C ALA A 400 16.20 21.19 -4.10
N THR A 401 16.73 21.03 -5.32
CA THR A 401 15.93 21.07 -6.56
C THR A 401 14.99 19.87 -6.67
N ASP A 402 15.50 18.67 -6.37
CA ASP A 402 14.70 17.45 -6.42
C ASP A 402 13.69 17.38 -5.27
N ILE A 403 14.02 17.91 -4.09
CA ILE A 403 13.08 18.01 -2.97
C ILE A 403 11.92 18.93 -3.32
N GLN A 404 12.20 20.11 -3.86
CA GLN A 404 11.16 21.02 -4.34
C GLN A 404 10.30 20.37 -5.43
N LYS A 405 10.91 19.62 -6.36
CA LYS A 405 10.22 18.95 -7.46
C LYS A 405 9.33 17.78 -7.00
N TYR A 406 9.83 16.94 -6.11
CA TYR A 406 9.16 15.69 -5.71
C TYR A 406 8.26 15.83 -4.48
N PHE A 407 8.49 16.84 -3.64
CA PHE A 407 7.74 17.04 -2.40
C PHE A 407 7.10 18.42 -2.29
N GLY A 408 7.44 19.38 -3.18
CA GLY A 408 6.98 20.76 -3.03
C GLY A 408 7.53 21.45 -1.79
N LEU A 409 8.56 20.87 -1.16
CA LEU A 409 9.17 21.35 0.07
C LEU A 409 10.41 22.19 -0.22
N SER A 410 10.55 23.28 0.53
CA SER A 410 11.73 24.13 0.54
C SER A 410 12.17 24.36 1.99
N GLY A 411 13.47 24.35 2.23
CA GLY A 411 14.07 24.68 3.52
C GLY A 411 15.54 25.02 3.30
N PRO A 412 16.17 25.90 4.10
CA PRO A 412 17.50 26.42 3.81
C PRO A 412 18.66 25.43 4.07
N GLY A 413 18.38 24.15 4.33
CA GLY A 413 19.38 23.15 4.71
C GLY A 413 19.50 23.03 6.22
N GLY A 414 19.55 21.78 6.72
CA GLY A 414 19.54 21.49 8.15
C GLY A 414 18.14 21.52 8.78
N ASN A 415 18.11 21.45 10.12
CA ASN A 415 16.95 21.14 10.95
C ASN A 415 15.79 22.16 10.92
N GLU A 416 15.78 23.16 10.04
CA GLU A 416 14.65 24.10 9.88
C GLU A 416 13.37 23.40 9.38
N PRO A 417 12.16 23.90 9.76
CA PRO A 417 10.92 23.28 9.31
C PRO A 417 10.80 23.38 7.78
N TRP A 418 10.44 22.28 7.14
CA TRP A 418 10.18 22.23 5.70
C TRP A 418 8.99 23.12 5.36
N THR A 419 9.16 24.08 4.46
CA THR A 419 8.07 24.93 3.99
C THR A 419 7.47 24.33 2.71
N TYR A 420 6.19 23.96 2.74
CA TYR A 420 5.48 23.51 1.54
C TYR A 420 5.00 24.70 0.71
N ASN A 421 5.42 24.73 -0.56
CA ASN A 421 4.90 25.63 -1.57
C ASN A 421 5.18 25.05 -2.96
N HIS A 422 4.16 24.54 -3.65
CA HIS A 422 4.31 23.98 -4.99
C HIS A 422 3.34 24.59 -6.01
N GLY A 423 3.32 25.93 -6.08
CA GLY A 423 2.48 26.66 -7.04
C GLY A 423 1.15 27.15 -6.48
N SER A 424 0.80 26.76 -5.25
CA SER A 424 -0.25 27.41 -4.46
C SER A 424 0.26 27.61 -3.03
N SER A 425 0.20 28.85 -2.55
CA SER A 425 0.47 29.15 -1.14
C SER A 425 -0.70 28.65 -0.27
N GLY A 426 -0.41 27.86 0.77
CA GLY A 426 -1.37 27.54 1.83
C GLY A 426 -2.34 26.38 1.53
N ARG A 427 -2.13 25.58 0.47
CA ARG A 427 -2.92 24.36 0.19
C ARG A 427 -2.20 23.41 -0.76
N ILE A 428 -2.67 22.17 -0.82
CA ILE A 428 -2.23 21.14 -1.77
C ILE A 428 -3.12 21.22 -3.03
N MET A 429 -2.50 21.27 -4.22
CA MET A 429 -3.24 21.30 -5.49
C MET A 429 -3.85 19.93 -5.80
N THR A 430 -4.99 19.93 -6.51
CA THR A 430 -5.56 18.70 -7.08
C THR A 430 -4.80 18.30 -8.35
N LEU A 431 -4.86 17.02 -8.74
CA LEU A 431 -4.15 16.57 -9.95
C LEU A 431 -4.60 17.29 -11.24
N GLN A 432 -5.86 17.76 -11.29
CA GLN A 432 -6.34 18.54 -12.42
C GLN A 432 -5.71 19.94 -12.48
N GLU A 433 -5.44 20.56 -11.33
CA GLU A 433 -4.73 21.83 -11.24
C GLU A 433 -3.23 21.65 -11.56
N VAL A 434 -2.62 20.55 -11.09
CA VAL A 434 -1.24 20.18 -11.44
C VAL A 434 -1.08 19.98 -12.96
N ALA A 435 -2.03 19.28 -13.59
CA ALA A 435 -2.04 19.11 -15.04
C ALA A 435 -2.10 20.45 -15.79
N ALA A 436 -2.82 21.44 -15.25
CA ALA A 436 -2.89 22.79 -15.81
C ALA A 436 -1.61 23.60 -15.54
N ALA A 437 -0.88 23.29 -14.48
CA ALA A 437 0.43 23.85 -14.16
C ALA A 437 1.58 23.24 -14.98
N ASN A 438 1.31 22.25 -15.84
CA ASN A 438 2.29 21.62 -16.76
C ASN A 438 3.51 21.03 -16.05
N ARG A 439 3.28 20.28 -14.97
CA ARG A 439 4.31 19.54 -14.23
C ARG A 439 3.80 18.20 -13.73
N GLU A 440 4.71 17.36 -13.24
CA GLU A 440 4.33 16.16 -12.49
C GLU A 440 3.85 16.50 -11.07
N PRO A 441 2.94 15.70 -10.51
CA PRO A 441 2.50 15.86 -9.12
C PRO A 441 3.60 15.52 -8.11
N ASP A 442 3.59 16.22 -6.98
CA ASP A 442 4.44 15.92 -5.83
C ASP A 442 3.83 14.87 -4.88
N PHE A 443 4.63 14.43 -3.92
CA PHE A 443 4.25 13.47 -2.89
C PHE A 443 2.93 13.81 -2.17
N PHE A 444 2.71 15.05 -1.75
CA PHE A 444 1.50 15.45 -1.01
C PHE A 444 0.27 15.56 -1.93
N GLU A 445 0.45 15.99 -3.18
CA GLU A 445 -0.60 16.00 -4.21
C GLU A 445 -1.05 14.59 -4.57
N LEU A 446 -0.11 13.64 -4.55
CA LEU A 446 -0.38 12.21 -4.71
C LEU A 446 -1.12 11.62 -3.50
N LEU A 447 -0.72 11.97 -2.27
CA LEU A 447 -1.48 11.59 -1.07
C LEU A 447 -2.92 12.10 -1.12
N LYS A 448 -3.12 13.36 -1.52
CA LYS A 448 -4.44 13.98 -1.67
C LYS A 448 -5.32 13.26 -2.70
N ALA A 449 -4.73 12.83 -3.81
CA ALA A 449 -5.47 12.10 -4.85
C ALA A 449 -5.83 10.66 -4.43
N ALA A 450 -4.95 10.01 -3.67
CA ALA A 450 -5.04 8.60 -3.33
C ALA A 450 -5.87 8.31 -2.06
N ILE A 451 -5.95 9.25 -1.12
CA ILE A 451 -6.75 9.11 0.11
C ILE A 451 -8.14 9.68 -0.14
N LEU A 452 -9.19 8.90 0.11
CA LEU A 452 -10.57 9.33 -0.11
C LEU A 452 -10.90 10.58 0.73
N ASP A 453 -11.33 11.65 0.07
CA ASP A 453 -11.44 12.99 0.62
C ASP A 453 -12.35 13.07 1.87
N GLY A 454 -13.51 12.41 1.84
CA GLY A 454 -14.44 12.42 2.98
C GLY A 454 -14.02 11.53 4.16
N SER A 455 -12.85 10.88 4.08
CA SER A 455 -12.19 10.23 5.22
C SER A 455 -11.21 11.13 5.96
N LEU A 456 -10.99 12.33 5.42
CA LEU A 456 -10.12 13.37 5.95
C LEU A 456 -10.95 14.45 6.63
N GLY A 457 -10.27 15.25 7.43
CA GLY A 457 -10.91 16.22 8.30
C GLY A 457 -11.77 15.53 9.36
N ARG A 458 -12.56 16.33 10.05
CA ARG A 458 -13.51 15.92 11.06
C ARG A 458 -14.90 16.35 10.62
N ASP A 459 -15.90 15.49 10.80
CA ASP A 459 -17.29 15.94 10.67
C ASP A 459 -17.56 17.00 11.75
N PRO A 460 -17.86 18.26 11.36
CA PRO A 460 -18.04 19.34 12.30
C PRO A 460 -19.26 19.17 13.22
N GLY A 461 -20.17 18.24 12.90
CA GLY A 461 -21.45 18.04 13.60
C GLY A 461 -22.36 19.26 13.56
N GLY A 462 -23.62 19.06 13.95
CA GLY A 462 -24.53 20.18 14.21
C GLY A 462 -24.07 20.97 15.44
N VAL A 463 -23.93 22.29 15.33
CA VAL A 463 -23.61 23.15 16.48
C VAL A 463 -24.81 23.12 17.43
N LYS A 464 -24.74 22.35 18.53
CA LYS A 464 -25.74 22.44 19.60
C LYS A 464 -25.43 23.65 20.47
N VAL A 465 -25.90 24.82 20.02
CA VAL A 465 -25.77 26.09 20.75
C VAL A 465 -26.74 26.07 21.93
N ASN A 466 -26.23 25.79 23.13
CA ASN A 466 -26.92 26.13 24.38
C ASN A 466 -25.99 26.92 25.33
N SER A 467 -24.77 27.27 24.89
CA SER A 467 -23.93 28.26 25.57
C SER A 467 -23.91 29.55 24.76
N THR A 468 -24.26 30.66 25.41
CA THR A 468 -24.19 32.03 24.88
C THR A 468 -22.75 32.54 24.71
N ASP A 469 -21.77 31.64 24.65
CA ASP A 469 -20.34 31.97 24.61
C ASP A 469 -19.73 31.56 23.25
N PRO A 470 -19.89 32.40 22.21
CA PRO A 470 -19.50 32.07 20.84
C PRO A 470 -17.98 31.85 20.63
N GLY A 471 -17.12 32.15 21.62
CA GLY A 471 -15.66 32.01 21.52
C GLY A 471 -15.08 30.64 21.94
N MET A 472 -15.88 29.76 22.57
CA MET A 472 -15.36 28.50 23.15
C MET A 472 -15.08 27.38 22.14
N TYR A 473 -15.50 27.50 20.87
CA TYR A 473 -15.54 26.35 19.93
C TYR A 473 -14.95 26.57 18.53
N SER A 474 -14.53 27.79 18.16
CA SER A 474 -14.33 28.20 16.76
C SER A 474 -13.04 27.72 16.10
N ASP A 475 -11.90 27.78 16.79
CA ASP A 475 -10.59 27.86 16.11
C ASP A 475 -9.98 26.46 15.82
N VAL A 476 -9.90 25.56 16.81
CA VAL A 476 -9.49 24.15 16.58
C VAL A 476 -10.48 23.42 15.68
N ARG A 477 -11.77 23.73 15.79
CA ARG A 477 -12.80 23.17 14.91
C ARG A 477 -12.59 23.61 13.46
N ALA A 478 -12.27 24.89 13.23
CA ALA A 478 -11.96 25.41 11.90
C ALA A 478 -10.73 24.74 11.28
N VAL A 479 -9.70 24.42 12.06
CA VAL A 479 -8.51 23.69 11.57
C VAL A 479 -8.81 22.20 11.35
N SER A 480 -9.63 21.59 12.20
CA SER A 480 -9.89 20.14 12.17
C SER A 480 -10.81 19.71 11.04
N VAL A 481 -11.64 20.61 10.49
CA VAL A 481 -12.48 20.32 9.32
C VAL A 481 -11.71 20.38 8.01
N GLU A 482 -10.57 21.07 7.96
CA GLU A 482 -9.73 21.12 6.77
C GLU A 482 -9.00 19.80 6.55
N HIS A 483 -8.94 19.36 5.30
CA HIS A 483 -8.39 18.06 4.92
C HIS A 483 -6.85 18.10 4.77
N ASP A 484 -6.32 19.15 4.15
CA ASP A 484 -4.89 19.29 3.83
C ASP A 484 -3.95 19.23 5.05
N PRO A 485 -4.26 19.80 6.25
CA PRO A 485 -3.42 19.62 7.43
C PRO A 485 -3.28 18.16 7.84
N GLN A 486 -4.33 17.35 7.64
CA GLN A 486 -4.26 15.91 7.90
C GLN A 486 -3.36 15.20 6.90
N ILE A 487 -3.41 15.59 5.63
CA ILE A 487 -2.54 15.04 4.59
C ILE A 487 -1.07 15.35 4.90
N PHE A 488 -0.75 16.58 5.31
CA PHE A 488 0.61 16.92 5.73
C PHE A 488 1.07 16.10 6.93
N LYS A 489 0.20 15.89 7.93
CA LYS A 489 0.51 15.04 9.09
C LYS A 489 0.75 13.58 8.69
N ILE A 490 -0.09 13.01 7.81
CA ILE A 490 0.09 11.66 7.27
C ILE A 490 1.42 11.58 6.50
N GLY A 491 1.72 12.57 5.65
CA GLY A 491 2.96 12.61 4.89
C GLY A 491 4.20 12.73 5.77
N ALA A 492 4.18 13.58 6.81
CA ALA A 492 5.26 13.66 7.80
C ALA A 492 5.44 12.33 8.54
N ASN A 493 4.35 11.66 8.94
CA ASN A 493 4.44 10.36 9.59
C ASN A 493 4.99 9.27 8.65
N ILE A 494 4.76 9.36 7.34
CA ILE A 494 5.35 8.43 6.34
C ILE A 494 6.86 8.68 6.20
N ILE A 495 7.29 9.95 6.22
CA ILE A 495 8.71 10.32 6.18
C ILE A 495 9.43 9.75 7.42
N ASP A 496 8.88 9.95 8.62
CA ASP A 496 9.41 9.44 9.90
C ASP A 496 9.34 7.90 10.03
N GLN A 497 8.55 7.20 9.20
CA GLN A 497 8.67 5.73 9.12
C GLN A 497 9.91 5.32 8.33
N PHE A 498 10.33 6.15 7.37
CA PHE A 498 11.32 5.82 6.35
C PHE A 498 12.76 6.18 6.76
N ASP A 499 12.94 7.33 7.42
CA ASP A 499 14.25 7.77 7.90
C ASP A 499 14.78 6.86 9.03
N ALA A 500 16.03 7.08 9.45
CA ALA A 500 16.75 6.15 10.32
C ALA A 500 17.04 6.76 11.70
N ASP A 501 16.17 7.66 12.16
CA ASP A 501 16.32 8.38 13.42
C ASP A 501 14.98 8.51 14.16
N ASN A 502 14.93 9.30 15.23
CA ASN A 502 13.71 9.64 15.97
C ASN A 502 13.53 11.16 16.05
N TYR A 503 13.95 11.92 15.02
CA TYR A 503 13.81 13.36 14.94
C TYR A 503 12.57 13.72 14.11
N PRO A 504 11.50 14.23 14.74
CA PRO A 504 10.22 14.40 14.05
C PRO A 504 10.30 15.36 12.85
N THR A 505 9.87 14.90 11.67
CA THR A 505 9.76 15.75 10.48
C THR A 505 8.77 16.87 10.73
N THR A 506 9.19 18.13 10.54
CA THR A 506 8.31 19.29 10.71
C THR A 506 8.04 19.96 9.37
N ILE A 507 6.76 20.07 9.02
CA ILE A 507 6.30 20.72 7.79
C ILE A 507 5.45 21.93 8.15
N PHE A 508 5.82 23.08 7.62
CA PHE A 508 5.10 24.34 7.67
C PHE A 508 4.36 24.60 6.35
N CYS A 509 3.09 24.94 6.44
CA CYS A 509 2.30 25.46 5.32
C CYS A 509 1.45 26.63 5.83
N PRO A 510 1.51 27.83 5.20
CA PRO A 510 0.79 29.01 5.66
C PRO A 510 -0.71 28.97 5.31
N MET A 511 -1.40 27.94 5.79
CA MET A 511 -2.80 27.62 5.46
C MET A 511 -3.78 28.60 6.08
N PHE A 512 -3.52 29.01 7.32
CA PHE A 512 -4.46 29.76 8.14
C PHE A 512 -4.00 31.21 8.39
N ALA A 513 -3.26 31.82 7.46
CA ALA A 513 -2.82 33.21 7.60
C ALA A 513 -4.02 34.17 7.84
N PRO A 514 -3.93 35.12 8.80
CA PRO A 514 -2.74 35.61 9.49
C PRO A 514 -2.36 34.86 10.79
N LEU A 515 -2.95 33.68 11.08
CA LEU A 515 -2.61 32.94 12.30
C LEU A 515 -1.13 32.51 12.24
N THR A 516 -0.29 33.05 13.13
CA THR A 516 1.09 32.59 13.39
C THR A 516 1.11 31.30 14.22
N ASP A 517 -0.01 30.57 14.24
CA ASP A 517 -0.29 29.52 15.20
C ASP A 517 0.30 28.18 14.74
N SER A 518 0.58 27.34 15.73
CA SER A 518 0.86 25.91 15.65
C SER A 518 -0.06 25.10 14.71
N ALA A 519 -1.20 25.67 14.30
CA ALA A 519 -2.13 25.18 13.28
C ALA A 519 -1.51 24.99 11.87
N ASN A 520 -0.50 25.78 11.51
CA ASN A 520 0.18 25.72 10.21
C ASN A 520 1.29 24.64 10.14
N PHE A 521 1.52 23.92 11.24
CA PHE A 521 2.58 22.93 11.34
C PHE A 521 2.00 21.52 11.44
N ALA A 522 2.55 20.63 10.61
CA ALA A 522 2.45 19.20 10.76
C ALA A 522 3.77 18.66 11.31
N TYR A 523 3.69 17.81 12.33
CA TYR A 523 4.84 17.19 12.98
C TYR A 523 4.76 15.68 12.75
N GLY A 524 5.81 15.00 12.34
CA GLY A 524 5.78 13.55 12.23
C GLY A 524 5.70 12.86 13.60
N ILE A 525 5.45 11.55 13.59
CA ILE A 525 5.25 10.72 14.79
C ILE A 525 6.42 9.76 14.89
N GLU A 526 7.14 9.90 15.99
CA GLU A 526 8.34 9.15 16.31
C GLU A 526 8.18 8.28 17.55
N ASN A 527 9.21 7.48 17.84
CA ASN A 527 9.34 6.76 19.10
C ASN A 527 9.72 7.69 20.27
N LEU A 528 8.88 8.70 20.51
CA LEU A 528 9.01 9.72 21.56
C LEU A 528 7.81 9.70 22.51
N PRO A 529 7.93 10.27 23.73
CA PRO A 529 6.79 10.41 24.63
C PRO A 529 5.83 11.53 24.16
N TYR A 530 4.53 11.32 24.39
CA TYR A 530 3.43 12.20 24.00
C TYR A 530 2.59 12.64 25.21
N LEU A 531 2.04 13.85 25.14
CA LEU A 531 1.24 14.44 26.22
C LEU A 531 -0.15 13.79 26.23
N THR A 532 -0.46 13.05 27.30
CA THR A 532 -1.70 12.25 27.34
C THR A 532 -2.70 12.74 28.39
N ARG A 533 -2.21 13.30 29.49
CA ARG A 533 -3.06 13.85 30.56
C ARG A 533 -2.45 15.13 31.12
N LEU A 534 -3.32 16.08 31.46
CA LEU A 534 -3.01 17.25 32.27
C LEU A 534 -3.93 17.22 33.49
N ALA A 535 -3.35 17.11 34.68
CA ALA A 535 -4.08 17.01 35.94
C ALA A 535 -3.91 18.28 36.77
N PRO A 536 -4.96 18.81 37.42
CA PRO A 536 -4.81 19.95 38.29
C PRO A 536 -4.31 19.45 39.65
N ILE A 537 -3.40 20.20 40.25
CA ILE A 537 -2.91 19.97 41.61
C ILE A 537 -3.16 21.26 42.37
N LEU A 538 -3.88 21.19 43.49
CA LEU A 538 -4.11 22.36 44.33
C LEU A 538 -3.39 22.21 45.64
N ARG A 539 -2.79 23.29 46.12
CA ARG A 539 -2.24 23.37 47.47
C ARG A 539 -2.33 24.77 48.04
N ASP A 540 -2.43 24.83 49.37
CA ASP A 540 -2.29 26.07 50.11
C ASP A 540 -0.82 26.52 50.13
N VAL A 541 -0.61 27.82 49.90
CA VAL A 541 0.66 28.53 50.06
C VAL A 541 0.83 29.01 51.50
N THR A 542 -0.25 29.11 52.27
CA THR A 542 -0.27 29.48 53.69
C THR A 542 -1.36 28.68 54.40
N PRO A 543 -1.12 28.12 55.61
CA PRO A 543 -2.12 27.33 56.32
C PRO A 543 -3.46 28.07 56.41
N PRO A 544 -4.61 27.40 56.17
CA PRO A 544 -5.91 28.05 56.30
C PRO A 544 -6.13 28.50 57.75
N ALA A 545 -6.21 29.80 57.95
CA ALA A 545 -6.73 30.34 59.19
C ALA A 545 -8.27 30.35 59.06
N PHE A 546 -8.94 29.31 59.58
CA PHE A 546 -10.41 29.18 59.63
C PHE A 546 -11.07 30.18 60.60
N ASP A 547 -10.58 31.42 60.62
CA ASP A 547 -11.00 32.54 61.46
C ASP A 547 -11.57 33.70 60.61
N GLY A 548 -11.74 33.47 59.30
CA GLY A 548 -12.19 34.49 58.34
C GLY A 548 -11.06 35.36 57.78
N THR A 549 -9.80 35.09 58.10
CA THR A 549 -8.65 35.77 57.49
C THR A 549 -8.25 35.18 56.14
N LYS A 550 -7.51 35.96 55.34
CA LYS A 550 -7.13 35.59 53.96
C LYS A 550 -6.14 34.44 53.97
N SER A 551 -6.52 33.32 53.35
CA SER A 551 -5.61 32.21 53.03
C SER A 551 -5.20 32.29 51.56
N LEU A 552 -4.00 31.82 51.22
CA LEU A 552 -3.50 31.83 49.84
C LEU A 552 -3.47 30.40 49.31
N GLY A 553 -4.21 30.14 48.23
CA GLY A 553 -4.17 28.88 47.49
C GLY A 553 -3.44 29.05 46.17
N ARG A 554 -2.81 27.99 45.66
CA ARG A 554 -2.20 27.94 44.33
C ARG A 554 -2.56 26.65 43.61
N CYS A 555 -2.68 26.73 42.29
CA CYS A 555 -2.96 25.60 41.40
C CYS A 555 -1.78 25.34 40.47
N TRP A 556 -1.44 24.08 40.24
CA TRP A 556 -0.51 23.63 39.20
C TRP A 556 -1.24 22.74 38.21
N VAL A 557 -0.83 22.78 36.94
CA VAL A 557 -1.24 21.81 35.93
C VAL A 557 -0.09 20.83 35.70
N GLN A 558 -0.22 19.61 36.20
CA GLN A 558 0.77 18.54 36.07
C GLN A 558 0.59 17.77 34.75
N PRO A 559 1.60 17.76 33.87
CA PRO A 559 1.61 16.92 32.67
C PRO A 559 1.89 15.45 32.99
N ALA A 560 1.33 14.54 32.20
CA ALA A 560 1.70 13.14 32.15
C ALA A 560 1.95 12.68 30.72
N LEU A 561 3.07 11.97 30.54
CA LEU A 561 3.59 11.58 29.24
C LEU A 561 3.51 10.08 29.01
N TRP A 562 3.30 9.67 27.78
CA TRP A 562 3.20 8.26 27.41
C TRP A 562 3.79 8.02 26.03
N ASN A 563 4.54 6.93 25.87
CA ASN A 563 5.07 6.52 24.58
C ASN A 563 4.43 5.19 24.17
N PRO A 564 3.46 5.19 23.23
CA PRO A 564 2.83 3.98 22.74
C PRO A 564 3.80 3.09 21.93
N HIS A 565 4.87 3.68 21.37
CA HIS A 565 5.84 3.07 20.47
C HIS A 565 7.11 2.55 21.16
N GLN A 566 7.34 2.88 22.44
CA GLN A 566 8.56 2.51 23.14
C GLN A 566 8.78 0.99 23.08
N ALA A 567 9.82 0.55 22.37
CA ALA A 567 10.21 -0.85 22.21
C ALA A 567 11.54 -1.14 22.91
N ASP A 568 11.84 -2.41 23.15
CA ASP A 568 13.15 -2.85 23.63
C ASP A 568 14.08 -2.98 22.39
N VAL A 569 14.84 -1.92 22.11
CA VAL A 569 16.08 -1.86 21.29
C VAL A 569 15.96 -1.67 19.76
N GLU A 570 16.47 -0.53 19.28
CA GLU A 570 17.64 -0.33 18.37
C GLU A 570 18.18 1.09 18.67
N SER A 571 19.51 1.30 18.70
CA SER A 571 20.11 2.59 19.05
C SER A 571 20.11 3.54 17.84
N VAL A 572 18.94 4.10 17.52
CA VAL A 572 18.80 5.14 16.50
C VAL A 572 19.09 6.52 17.09
N PRO A 573 19.62 7.48 16.31
CA PRO A 573 19.75 8.86 16.75
C PRO A 573 18.41 9.37 17.27
N THR A 574 18.39 9.88 18.51
CA THR A 574 17.15 10.27 19.19
C THR A 574 17.41 11.58 19.94
N PRO A 575 16.41 12.49 20.01
CA PRO A 575 16.47 13.63 20.90
C PRO A 575 16.89 13.29 22.33
N SER A 576 17.98 13.92 22.79
CA SER A 576 18.54 13.66 24.12
C SER A 576 17.86 14.45 25.24
N VAL A 577 17.23 15.58 24.89
CA VAL A 577 16.55 16.47 25.83
C VAL A 577 15.21 16.89 25.23
N ILE A 578 14.15 16.72 26.02
CA ILE A 578 12.81 17.21 25.70
C ILE A 578 12.25 18.05 26.86
N ARG A 579 11.30 18.91 26.57
CA ARG A 579 10.59 19.71 27.56
C ARG A 579 9.11 19.85 27.25
N VAL A 580 8.32 20.09 28.29
CA VAL A 580 6.95 20.59 28.16
C VAL A 580 6.98 22.10 28.34
N GLN A 581 6.33 22.84 27.44
CA GLN A 581 6.14 24.29 27.52
C GLN A 581 4.64 24.62 27.50
N ALA A 582 4.20 25.51 28.41
CA ALA A 582 2.88 26.10 28.39
C ALA A 582 2.92 27.50 27.74
N SER A 583 1.81 27.96 27.18
CA SER A 583 1.65 29.30 26.60
C SER A 583 0.19 29.74 26.68
N GLY A 584 -0.05 31.05 26.68
CA GLY A 584 -1.37 31.63 26.92
C GLY A 584 -1.61 31.97 28.39
N VAL A 585 -2.80 32.45 28.69
CA VAL A 585 -3.13 33.03 30.01
C VAL A 585 -4.11 32.14 30.74
N ALA A 586 -3.89 31.92 32.03
CA ALA A 586 -4.84 31.26 32.92
C ALA A 586 -4.93 31.96 34.27
N ARG A 587 -6.02 31.69 34.98
CA ARG A 587 -6.24 32.15 36.34
C ARG A 587 -6.91 31.07 37.16
N MET A 588 -6.86 31.22 38.48
CA MET A 588 -7.57 30.35 39.39
C MET A 588 -8.90 30.99 39.81
N THR A 589 -9.96 30.20 39.96
CA THR A 589 -11.22 30.67 40.54
C THR A 589 -11.66 29.69 41.63
N ALA A 590 -12.12 30.18 42.79
CA ALA A 590 -12.76 29.36 43.81
C ALA A 590 -14.28 29.55 43.78
N SER A 591 -15.02 28.48 44.03
CA SER A 591 -16.47 28.50 44.23
C SER A 591 -16.87 27.64 45.44
N TYR A 592 -17.89 28.10 46.16
CA TYR A 592 -18.40 27.45 47.37
C TYR A 592 -19.79 26.87 47.11
N SER A 593 -20.01 25.61 47.53
CA SER A 593 -21.34 24.99 47.51
C SER A 593 -21.87 24.89 48.95
N TYR A 594 -23.05 25.48 49.19
CA TYR A 594 -23.75 25.38 50.46
C TYR A 594 -24.82 24.28 50.36
N SER A 595 -24.70 23.21 51.14
CA SER A 595 -25.71 22.15 51.25
C SER A 595 -26.39 22.19 52.62
N GLY A 596 -27.30 23.14 52.81
CA GLY A 596 -28.18 23.20 53.98
C GLY A 596 -29.65 23.25 53.54
N PRO A 597 -30.59 22.63 54.29
CA PRO A 597 -32.02 22.76 54.02
C PRO A 597 -32.50 24.14 54.47
N VAL A 598 -32.64 25.10 53.55
CA VAL A 598 -33.23 26.42 53.85
C VAL A 598 -34.25 26.77 52.77
N PRO A 599 -35.47 27.20 53.13
CA PRO A 599 -36.43 27.75 52.17
C PRO A 599 -36.13 29.25 51.90
N GLN A 600 -36.04 29.62 50.60
CA GLN A 600 -35.94 30.99 50.01
C GLN A 600 -34.53 31.65 49.93
N PRO A 601 -34.41 32.70 49.08
CA PRO A 601 -34.04 32.65 47.66
C PRO A 601 -32.54 32.34 47.47
N THR A 602 -32.19 31.71 46.34
CA THR A 602 -30.83 31.22 45.99
C THR A 602 -29.70 32.14 46.50
N PRO A 603 -28.92 31.73 47.53
CA PRO A 603 -27.77 32.52 47.97
C PRO A 603 -26.76 32.65 46.81
N PRO A 604 -26.12 33.82 46.61
CA PRO A 604 -25.16 33.99 45.53
C PRO A 604 -23.96 33.07 45.79
N LYS A 605 -23.62 32.23 44.80
CA LYS A 605 -22.30 31.58 44.73
C LYS A 605 -21.26 32.70 44.80
N LYS A 606 -20.56 32.86 45.93
CA LYS A 606 -19.40 33.76 45.98
C LYS A 606 -18.28 33.09 45.17
N ALA A 607 -17.96 33.63 44.00
CA ALA A 607 -16.80 33.21 43.24
C ALA A 607 -15.67 34.20 43.49
N ALA A 608 -14.52 33.72 43.98
CA ALA A 608 -13.31 34.53 44.07
C ALA A 608 -12.42 34.20 42.86
N THR A 609 -11.91 35.22 42.17
CA THR A 609 -11.05 35.06 41.00
C THR A 609 -9.67 35.62 41.32
N GLY A 610 -8.64 34.81 41.10
CA GLY A 610 -7.24 35.18 41.25
C GLY A 610 -6.72 36.03 40.08
N PRO A 611 -5.48 36.53 40.21
CA PRO A 611 -4.81 37.22 39.11
C PRO A 611 -4.59 36.30 37.91
N ASP A 612 -4.44 36.92 36.73
CA ASP A 612 -4.09 36.25 35.50
C ASP A 612 -2.58 35.95 35.48
N THR A 613 -2.22 34.71 35.13
CA THR A 613 -0.85 34.24 34.93
C THR A 613 -0.63 33.98 33.45
N ASP A 614 0.36 34.63 32.86
CA ASP A 614 0.72 34.44 31.46
C ASP A 614 1.89 33.46 31.33
N PHE A 615 1.58 32.22 30.93
CA PHE A 615 2.57 31.17 30.72
C PHE A 615 3.56 31.49 29.59
N SER A 616 3.25 32.48 28.76
CA SER A 616 4.11 32.89 27.65
C SER A 616 5.34 33.68 28.13
N VAL A 617 5.24 34.31 29.31
CA VAL A 617 6.32 35.10 29.94
C VAL A 617 6.75 34.52 31.28
N ASP A 618 5.83 33.94 32.04
CA ASP A 618 6.03 33.29 33.33
C ASP A 618 6.15 31.76 33.16
N GLN A 619 7.08 31.12 33.88
CA GLN A 619 7.16 29.65 34.04
C GLN A 619 7.38 28.86 32.73
N LYS A 620 8.56 29.07 32.14
CA LYS A 620 8.84 28.81 30.73
C LYS A 620 8.80 27.35 30.28
N ALA A 621 9.16 26.38 31.13
CA ALA A 621 9.16 24.95 30.78
C ALA A 621 9.44 24.02 31.97
N ALA A 622 9.09 22.74 31.81
CA ALA A 622 9.62 21.62 32.60
C ALA A 622 10.52 20.75 31.72
N ILE A 623 11.80 20.64 32.06
CA ILE A 623 12.81 19.88 31.29
C ILE A 623 12.89 18.47 31.85
N ILE A 624 12.82 17.47 30.99
CA ILE A 624 12.72 16.06 31.38
C ILE A 624 14.14 15.46 31.42
N GLN A 625 14.42 14.59 32.39
CA GLN A 625 15.70 13.86 32.51
C GLN A 625 16.00 13.00 31.28
N PRO A 626 17.24 12.48 31.10
CA PRO A 626 17.58 11.64 29.95
C PRO A 626 16.56 10.53 29.74
N LEU A 627 15.90 10.53 28.58
CA LEU A 627 14.76 9.65 28.27
C LEU A 627 15.04 8.16 28.46
N ALA A 628 16.30 7.74 28.31
CA ALA A 628 16.73 6.36 28.45
C ALA A 628 16.50 5.77 29.85
N SER A 629 16.35 6.59 30.91
CA SER A 629 16.14 6.10 32.28
C SER A 629 14.67 5.97 32.70
N ILE A 630 13.72 6.42 31.86
CA ILE A 630 12.29 6.48 32.21
C ILE A 630 11.48 5.53 31.32
N ASP A 631 10.68 4.66 31.95
CA ASP A 631 9.72 3.81 31.26
C ASP A 631 8.41 4.56 30.97
N PHE A 632 8.27 5.08 29.74
CA PHE A 632 7.02 5.66 29.23
C PHE A 632 6.15 4.61 28.50
N ARG A 633 6.53 3.34 28.48
CA ARG A 633 5.86 2.27 27.74
C ARG A 633 4.63 1.79 28.50
N THR A 634 4.78 1.45 29.77
CA THR A 634 3.78 0.66 30.51
C THR A 634 2.53 1.47 30.87
N GLN A 635 2.70 2.75 31.20
CA GLN A 635 1.61 3.65 31.57
C GLN A 635 2.02 5.12 31.39
N PRO A 636 1.06 6.04 31.28
CA PRO A 636 1.30 7.47 31.41
C PRO A 636 2.07 7.83 32.70
N VAL A 637 3.20 8.52 32.54
CA VAL A 637 4.13 8.91 33.60
C VAL A 637 3.90 10.39 33.94
N PRO A 638 3.40 10.72 35.14
CA PRO A 638 3.27 12.11 35.59
C PRO A 638 4.63 12.73 35.89
N LEU A 639 4.82 14.01 35.55
CA LEU A 639 6.06 14.73 35.84
C LEU A 639 6.21 14.98 37.34
N ASN A 640 7.40 14.72 37.87
CA ASN A 640 7.78 14.86 39.27
C ASN A 640 9.30 15.09 39.41
N GLU A 641 9.77 15.43 40.61
CA GLU A 641 11.18 15.75 40.86
C GLU A 641 12.16 14.60 40.55
N GLY A 642 11.67 13.36 40.47
CA GLY A 642 12.48 12.19 40.10
C GLY A 642 12.64 11.97 38.60
N ASN A 643 11.89 12.68 37.74
CA ASN A 643 11.96 12.52 36.28
C ASN A 643 12.12 13.84 35.49
N VAL A 644 12.36 14.95 36.17
CA VAL A 644 12.72 16.24 35.57
C VAL A 644 14.14 16.67 35.96
N ASP A 645 14.75 17.52 35.14
CA ASP A 645 15.97 18.24 35.50
C ASP A 645 15.59 19.38 36.45
N LEU A 646 15.93 19.21 37.73
CA LEU A 646 15.63 20.18 38.79
C LEU A 646 16.44 21.47 38.70
N VAL A 647 17.59 21.45 38.01
CA VAL A 647 18.43 22.64 37.83
C VAL A 647 17.88 23.49 36.69
N ALA A 648 17.42 22.84 35.63
CA ALA A 648 16.93 23.52 34.43
C ALA A 648 15.42 23.84 34.47
N THR A 649 14.65 23.20 35.35
CA THR A 649 13.22 23.47 35.56
C THR A 649 13.00 24.64 36.53
N ASP A 650 12.09 25.56 36.21
CA ASP A 650 11.75 26.70 37.09
C ASP A 650 11.24 26.20 38.45
N ILE A 651 11.80 26.72 39.55
CA ILE A 651 11.41 26.35 40.91
C ILE A 651 9.92 26.61 41.19
N LYS A 652 9.29 27.57 40.49
CA LYS A 652 7.84 27.82 40.58
C LYS A 652 7.01 26.63 40.10
N ASN A 653 7.57 25.78 39.24
CA ASN A 653 6.91 24.58 38.73
C ASN A 653 6.91 23.41 39.74
N ILE A 654 7.60 23.57 40.87
CA ILE A 654 7.70 22.56 41.93
C ILE A 654 6.92 23.07 43.15
N PRO A 655 5.89 22.35 43.63
CA PRO A 655 5.18 22.73 44.85
C PRO A 655 6.08 22.75 46.09
N SER A 656 5.84 23.69 47.01
CA SER A 656 6.65 23.90 48.22
C SER A 656 6.56 22.78 49.26
N GLN A 657 7.56 22.69 50.15
CA GLN A 657 7.82 21.58 51.08
C GLN A 657 6.99 21.58 52.39
N GLN A 658 6.10 22.56 52.61
CA GLN A 658 5.37 22.69 53.88
C GLN A 658 4.19 21.70 53.97
N PHE A 659 4.45 20.41 54.25
CA PHE A 659 3.43 19.42 54.60
C PHE A 659 3.87 18.47 55.73
N PRO A 660 3.01 18.17 56.73
CA PRO A 660 3.31 17.18 57.78
C PRO A 660 2.84 15.73 57.53
N THR A 661 1.96 15.41 56.55
CA THR A 661 1.20 14.12 56.62
C THR A 661 0.98 13.28 55.35
N ALA A 662 1.39 13.68 54.13
CA ALA A 662 1.27 12.80 52.95
C ALA A 662 2.64 12.46 52.33
N PRO A 663 3.07 11.18 52.29
CA PRO A 663 4.36 10.80 51.71
C PRO A 663 4.21 10.67 50.19
N TRP A 664 4.39 11.77 49.47
CA TRP A 664 4.76 11.63 48.06
C TRP A 664 6.16 11.05 48.00
N THR A 665 6.34 9.93 47.30
CA THR A 665 7.68 9.36 47.07
C THR A 665 8.58 10.33 46.27
N ALA A 666 7.97 11.22 45.48
CA ALA A 666 8.61 12.33 44.75
C ALA A 666 7.60 13.47 44.54
N LYS A 667 8.00 14.74 44.72
CA LYS A 667 7.14 15.92 44.52
C LYS A 667 6.68 16.07 43.06
N PRO A 668 5.40 16.37 42.79
CA PRO A 668 4.91 16.60 41.43
C PRO A 668 5.52 17.87 40.81
N VAL A 669 5.57 17.92 39.48
CA VAL A 669 6.05 19.09 38.71
C VAL A 669 4.96 19.50 37.73
N GLY A 670 4.61 20.78 37.72
CA GLY A 670 3.54 21.31 36.87
C GLY A 670 3.63 22.82 36.66
N PHE A 671 2.75 23.38 35.83
CA PHE A 671 2.71 24.81 35.55
C PHE A 671 1.81 25.51 36.56
N ALA A 672 2.36 26.40 37.38
CA ALA A 672 1.65 27.08 38.45
C ALA A 672 0.84 28.28 37.93
N VAL A 673 -0.41 28.39 38.34
CA VAL A 673 -1.16 29.66 38.27
C VAL A 673 -0.83 30.47 39.52
N ASP A 674 -0.91 31.79 39.46
CA ASP A 674 -0.60 32.65 40.60
C ASP A 674 -1.55 32.42 41.77
N ALA A 675 -0.99 32.64 42.97
CA ALA A 675 -1.72 32.40 44.20
C ALA A 675 -2.90 33.37 44.30
N MET A 676 -4.05 32.86 44.74
CA MET A 676 -5.22 33.70 44.98
C MET A 676 -5.59 33.70 46.46
N PRO A 677 -6.04 34.85 47.00
CA PRO A 677 -6.67 34.89 48.29
C PRO A 677 -8.04 34.23 48.23
N TYR A 678 -8.31 33.32 49.16
CA TYR A 678 -9.63 32.78 49.42
C TYR A 678 -9.96 32.87 50.91
N PHE A 679 -11.25 32.85 51.24
CA PHE A 679 -11.74 32.97 52.61
C PHE A 679 -12.32 31.61 53.05
N PRO A 680 -11.63 30.86 53.92
CA PRO A 680 -12.23 29.72 54.58
C PRO A 680 -13.26 30.20 55.62
N ASP A 681 -14.50 29.70 55.55
CA ASP A 681 -15.55 30.02 56.52
C ASP A 681 -15.35 29.20 57.81
N SER A 682 -15.33 29.89 58.97
CA SER A 682 -15.17 29.28 60.29
C SER A 682 -16.37 28.41 60.72
N THR A 683 -17.55 28.61 60.13
CA THR A 683 -18.81 27.97 60.57
C THR A 683 -19.11 26.63 59.91
N THR A 684 -18.47 26.31 58.77
CA THR A 684 -18.68 25.03 58.06
C THR A 684 -17.35 24.40 57.65
N LYS A 685 -16.63 23.83 58.62
CA LYS A 685 -15.42 23.01 58.36
C LYS A 685 -15.67 21.77 57.47
N THR A 686 -16.91 21.53 57.06
CA THR A 686 -17.39 20.32 56.37
C THR A 686 -17.78 20.55 54.91
N ASN A 687 -17.82 21.80 54.42
CA ASN A 687 -18.24 22.07 53.04
C ASN A 687 -17.04 22.03 52.07
N PRO A 688 -17.16 21.33 50.94
CA PRO A 688 -16.08 21.28 49.96
C PRO A 688 -15.88 22.63 49.26
N ILE A 689 -14.61 22.98 49.04
CA ILE A 689 -14.22 24.14 48.21
C ILE A 689 -13.84 23.60 46.84
N TYR A 690 -14.43 24.19 45.79
CA TYR A 690 -14.08 23.87 44.41
C TYR A 690 -13.15 24.94 43.88
N PHE A 691 -11.93 24.54 43.52
CA PHE A 691 -11.05 25.41 42.76
C PHE A 691 -11.05 25.00 41.30
N LEU A 692 -10.96 26.01 40.45
CA LEU A 692 -10.99 25.86 39.02
C LEU A 692 -9.74 26.47 38.41
N PHE A 693 -8.98 25.65 37.68
CA PHE A 693 -8.05 26.16 36.68
C PHE A 693 -8.89 26.71 35.52
N GLN A 694 -8.76 28.01 35.23
CA GLN A 694 -9.54 28.69 34.20
C GLN A 694 -8.60 29.35 33.18
N PRO A 695 -8.54 28.83 31.94
CA PRO A 695 -7.96 29.56 30.81
C PRO A 695 -8.64 30.92 30.61
N VAL A 696 -7.85 31.95 30.28
CA VAL A 696 -8.29 33.28 29.87
C VAL A 696 -7.99 33.40 28.38
N GLY A 697 -9.03 33.34 27.55
CA GLY A 697 -8.85 33.10 26.12
C GLY A 697 -8.59 31.63 25.85
N SER A 698 -7.31 31.20 25.84
CA SER A 698 -6.91 29.80 25.68
C SER A 698 -5.49 29.54 26.20
N VAL A 699 -5.21 28.31 26.63
CA VAL A 699 -3.87 27.84 26.99
C VAL A 699 -3.46 26.68 26.07
N SER A 700 -2.23 26.69 25.60
CA SER A 700 -1.64 25.61 24.80
C SER A 700 -0.45 24.99 25.52
N PHE A 701 -0.34 23.67 25.44
CA PHE A 701 0.80 22.90 25.96
C PHE A 701 1.54 22.26 24.79
N THR A 702 2.85 22.41 24.73
CA THR A 702 3.68 21.89 23.65
C THR A 702 4.80 21.01 24.19
N LEU A 703 5.10 19.94 23.48
CA LEU A 703 6.28 19.12 23.67
C LEU A 703 7.32 19.53 22.65
N GLN A 704 8.52 19.78 23.15
CA GLN A 704 9.64 20.28 22.36
C GLN A 704 10.89 19.46 22.61
N TRP A 705 11.71 19.32 21.59
CA TRP A 705 13.05 18.77 21.68
C TRP A 705 14.11 19.84 21.44
N LEU A 706 15.30 19.64 22.00
CA LEU A 706 16.42 20.56 21.84
C LEU A 706 17.26 20.19 20.62
N ASP A 707 17.28 21.09 19.64
CA ASP A 707 18.08 21.01 18.43
C ASP A 707 19.23 22.03 18.47
N GLY A 708 20.43 21.58 18.84
CA GLY A 708 21.53 22.50 19.13
C GLY A 708 21.14 23.46 20.26
N ASN A 709 20.82 24.71 19.90
CA ASN A 709 20.36 25.75 20.83
C ASN A 709 18.89 26.19 20.60
N VAL A 710 18.17 25.52 19.69
CA VAL A 710 16.81 25.87 19.29
C VAL A 710 15.83 24.82 19.79
N TRP A 711 14.73 25.24 20.40
CA TRP A 711 13.66 24.33 20.80
C TRP A 711 12.67 24.14 19.66
N ARG A 712 12.38 22.89 19.31
CA ARG A 712 11.47 22.52 18.22
C ARG A 712 10.29 21.73 18.74
N THR A 713 9.08 22.18 18.41
CA THR A 713 7.84 21.48 18.78
C THR A 713 7.66 20.23 17.93
N TYR A 714 7.18 19.15 18.53
CA TYR A 714 6.80 17.91 17.82
C TYR A 714 5.41 17.37 18.20
N ALA A 715 4.88 17.79 19.35
CA ALA A 715 3.52 17.47 19.75
C ALA A 715 2.92 18.63 20.54
N ASN A 716 1.60 18.76 20.52
CA ASN A 716 0.91 19.83 21.24
C ASN A 716 -0.53 19.45 21.59
N ILE A 717 -1.04 20.12 22.61
CA ILE A 717 -2.45 20.25 22.92
C ILE A 717 -2.76 21.74 22.77
N ARG A 718 -3.46 22.10 21.69
CA ARG A 718 -3.71 23.49 21.32
C ARG A 718 -4.99 24.04 21.94
N GLN A 719 -4.94 25.31 22.31
CA GLN A 719 -6.09 26.17 22.57
C GLN A 719 -7.15 25.58 23.51
N VAL A 720 -6.72 25.11 24.68
CA VAL A 720 -7.63 24.64 25.73
C VAL A 720 -8.33 25.85 26.35
N LYS A 721 -9.67 25.91 26.24
CA LYS A 721 -10.50 27.03 26.71
C LYS A 721 -11.42 26.71 27.89
N THR A 722 -11.56 25.44 28.24
CA THR A 722 -12.50 25.00 29.30
C THR A 722 -11.85 25.02 30.66
N LYS A 723 -12.61 25.00 31.75
CA LYS A 723 -12.07 24.95 33.12
C LYS A 723 -11.80 23.50 33.57
N MET A 724 -10.78 23.29 34.39
CA MET A 724 -10.61 22.04 35.16
C MET A 724 -11.07 22.31 36.59
N GLN A 725 -11.91 21.45 37.15
CA GLN A 725 -12.34 21.55 38.53
C GLN A 725 -11.63 20.51 39.40
N THR A 726 -11.33 20.90 40.63
CA THR A 726 -10.87 19.98 41.66
C THR A 726 -11.53 20.36 42.98
N GLN A 727 -11.88 19.33 43.74
CA GLN A 727 -12.53 19.45 45.03
C GLN A 727 -11.51 19.23 46.14
N VAL A 728 -11.47 20.18 47.08
CA VAL A 728 -10.57 20.13 48.22
C VAL A 728 -11.41 20.14 49.50
N SER A 729 -11.01 19.30 50.45
CA SER A 729 -11.64 19.21 51.77
C SER A 729 -10.61 19.52 52.85
N PRO A 730 -10.99 20.17 53.96
CA PRO A 730 -10.11 20.33 55.12
C PRO A 730 -9.78 18.99 55.76
N ASP A 731 -8.50 18.74 56.01
CA ASP A 731 -8.06 17.60 56.82
C ASP A 731 -8.29 17.85 58.33
N ALA A 732 -8.04 16.84 59.16
CA ALA A 732 -8.20 16.92 60.61
C ALA A 732 -7.28 17.97 61.29
N ALA A 733 -6.21 18.41 60.62
CA ALA A 733 -5.25 19.41 61.08
C ALA A 733 -5.55 20.83 60.53
N GLY A 734 -6.59 20.99 59.72
CA GLY A 734 -6.97 22.27 59.13
C GLY A 734 -6.12 22.67 57.91
N TYR A 735 -5.49 21.73 57.22
CA TYR A 735 -4.88 21.97 55.91
C TYR A 735 -5.84 21.54 54.80
N LEU A 736 -5.89 22.28 53.69
CA LEU A 736 -6.63 21.81 52.52
C LEU A 736 -5.76 20.81 51.75
N GLY A 737 -6.18 19.54 51.77
CA GLY A 737 -5.60 18.46 50.97
C GLY A 737 -6.50 18.11 49.79
N ASP A 738 -5.91 17.82 48.62
CA ASP A 738 -6.58 17.06 47.56
C ASP A 738 -7.02 15.71 48.17
N ASP A 739 -8.25 15.67 48.71
CA ASP A 739 -8.91 14.53 49.35
C ASP A 739 -10.12 14.03 48.53
N SER A 740 -10.41 14.65 47.38
CA SER A 740 -11.52 14.29 46.49
C SER A 740 -11.12 14.26 45.01
N ALA A 741 -11.96 13.69 44.14
CA ALA A 741 -11.65 13.48 42.73
C ALA A 741 -11.40 14.80 41.94
N HIS A 742 -10.56 14.74 40.89
CA HIS A 742 -10.19 15.89 40.05
C HIS A 742 -10.57 15.69 38.58
N ASP A 743 -11.00 16.77 37.92
CA ASP A 743 -11.16 16.81 36.46
C ASP A 743 -9.79 16.98 35.82
N SER A 744 -9.37 16.01 35.02
CA SER A 744 -8.16 16.11 34.20
C SER A 744 -8.52 16.27 32.73
N TYR A 745 -7.73 17.05 31.99
CA TYR A 745 -7.77 16.96 30.53
C TYR A 745 -7.08 15.67 30.11
N VAL A 746 -7.73 14.94 29.23
CA VAL A 746 -7.21 13.69 28.68
C VAL A 746 -7.36 13.73 27.17
N THR A 747 -6.26 13.46 26.46
CA THR A 747 -6.31 13.24 25.01
C THR A 747 -6.87 11.85 24.74
N PHE A 748 -7.66 11.69 23.68
CA PHE A 748 -8.11 10.37 23.26
C PHE A 748 -6.93 9.48 22.83
N ASP A 749 -5.97 10.06 22.11
CA ASP A 749 -4.69 9.47 21.75
C ASP A 749 -3.63 10.57 21.86
N GLY A 750 -2.54 10.33 22.59
CA GLY A 750 -1.51 11.36 22.83
C GLY A 750 -0.81 11.84 21.55
N ARG A 751 -0.90 11.08 20.45
CA ARG A 751 -0.26 11.40 19.16
C ARG A 751 -1.01 12.44 18.33
N THR A 752 -2.26 12.77 18.67
CA THR A 752 -3.07 13.74 17.92
C THR A 752 -3.96 14.58 18.84
N ASP A 753 -4.07 15.88 18.54
CA ASP A 753 -5.00 16.81 19.18
C ASP A 753 -6.21 17.15 18.29
N ARG A 754 -6.40 16.47 17.13
CA ARG A 754 -7.51 16.71 16.19
C ARG A 754 -8.90 16.53 16.82
N PHE A 755 -9.02 15.66 17.82
CA PHE A 755 -10.25 15.45 18.58
C PHE A 755 -10.34 16.32 19.84
N GLY A 756 -9.34 17.17 20.08
CA GLY A 756 -9.20 17.97 21.29
C GLY A 756 -8.94 17.12 22.53
N VAL A 757 -9.31 17.68 23.68
CA VAL A 757 -9.20 17.03 24.99
C VAL A 757 -10.57 16.76 25.60
N GLY A 758 -10.74 15.60 26.22
CA GLY A 758 -11.88 15.30 27.08
C GLY A 758 -11.63 15.74 28.52
N LEU A 759 -12.70 15.94 29.31
CA LEU A 759 -12.64 16.07 30.77
C LEU A 759 -13.00 14.74 31.42
N ALA A 760 -12.11 14.25 32.29
CA ALA A 760 -12.29 13.00 33.01
C ALA A 760 -12.05 13.20 34.51
N LEU A 761 -13.00 12.73 35.32
CA LEU A 761 -12.95 12.76 36.78
C LEU A 761 -12.18 11.53 37.30
N PHE A 762 -11.09 11.77 38.01
CA PHE A 762 -10.21 10.73 38.56
C PHE A 762 -10.17 10.78 40.09
N PRO A 763 -10.26 9.63 40.79
CA PRO A 763 -9.90 9.53 42.20
C PRO A 763 -8.41 9.81 42.42
N ILE A 764 -8.06 10.34 43.60
CA ILE A 764 -6.65 10.51 44.02
C ILE A 764 -5.96 9.15 44.06
N ASN A 765 -4.69 9.11 43.64
CA ASN A 765 -3.88 7.90 43.50
C ASN A 765 -4.30 6.92 42.39
N SER A 766 -5.23 7.31 41.50
CA SER A 766 -5.49 6.53 40.29
C SER A 766 -4.39 6.74 39.25
N THR A 767 -3.83 5.64 38.75
CA THR A 767 -2.99 5.67 37.56
C THR A 767 -3.92 5.77 36.35
N PHE A 768 -3.86 6.88 35.62
CA PHE A 768 -4.54 6.96 34.32
C PHE A 768 -3.88 5.93 33.42
N ARG A 769 -4.61 4.87 33.11
CA ARG A 769 -4.23 3.89 32.11
C ARG A 769 -5.23 4.01 30.98
N PRO A 770 -4.80 4.09 29.72
CA PRO A 770 -5.68 3.86 28.57
C PRO A 770 -6.07 2.37 28.52
N THR A 771 -6.72 1.87 29.57
CA THR A 771 -7.20 0.49 29.71
C THR A 771 -8.70 0.40 29.47
N TYR A 772 -9.15 -0.78 29.06
CA TYR A 772 -10.57 -1.11 28.91
C TYR A 772 -11.26 -1.43 30.26
N LEU A 773 -10.50 -1.68 31.34
CA LEU A 773 -11.07 -1.99 32.65
C LEU A 773 -11.28 -0.72 33.49
N PRO A 774 -12.39 -0.65 34.27
CA PRO A 774 -12.70 0.50 35.10
C PRO A 774 -11.67 0.65 36.22
N VAL A 775 -11.21 1.88 36.42
CA VAL A 775 -10.72 2.30 37.74
C VAL A 775 -11.96 2.66 38.55
N SER A 776 -12.28 1.90 39.59
CA SER A 776 -13.44 2.14 40.48
C SER A 776 -13.56 3.62 40.84
N GLY A 777 -14.70 4.23 40.54
CA GLY A 777 -15.01 5.63 40.86
C GLY A 777 -14.65 6.68 39.79
N SER A 778 -14.02 6.29 38.68
CA SER A 778 -13.71 7.22 37.58
C SER A 778 -14.93 7.46 36.69
N LYS A 779 -15.24 8.72 36.40
CA LYS A 779 -16.36 9.10 35.52
C LYS A 779 -15.85 10.07 34.47
N PHE A 780 -16.19 9.84 33.20
CA PHE A 780 -16.15 10.96 32.26
C PHE A 780 -17.40 11.79 32.55
N VAL A 781 -17.22 13.10 32.69
CA VAL A 781 -18.35 14.02 32.87
C VAL A 781 -19.01 14.15 31.50
N GLY A 782 -19.86 13.18 31.18
CA GLY A 782 -20.78 13.28 30.06
C GLY A 782 -21.94 14.18 30.47
N PRO A 783 -22.49 14.97 29.55
CA PRO A 783 -23.72 15.70 29.82
C PRO A 783 -24.83 14.69 30.14
N GLY A 784 -25.59 14.94 31.20
CA GLY A 784 -26.93 14.37 31.29
C GLY A 784 -27.73 14.76 30.03
N PRO A 785 -28.81 14.04 29.68
CA PRO A 785 -29.55 14.22 28.43
C PRO A 785 -29.98 15.67 28.12
N ASP A 786 -30.01 16.56 29.11
CA ASP A 786 -30.49 17.94 28.98
C ASP A 786 -29.47 19.05 29.28
N VAL A 787 -28.18 18.76 29.52
CA VAL A 787 -27.19 19.81 29.83
C VAL A 787 -26.07 19.92 28.81
N ALA A 788 -25.97 21.08 28.16
CA ALA A 788 -25.02 21.36 27.09
C ALA A 788 -23.57 21.55 27.57
N SER A 789 -22.91 20.46 27.93
CA SER A 789 -21.45 20.42 28.06
C SER A 789 -20.95 19.04 27.62
N GLY A 790 -21.30 18.67 26.39
CA GLY A 790 -20.63 17.60 25.67
C GLY A 790 -19.27 18.09 25.18
N PHE A 791 -18.28 17.19 25.20
CA PHE A 791 -17.04 17.22 24.43
C PHE A 791 -16.47 18.61 24.13
N LEU A 792 -15.34 18.94 24.76
CA LEU A 792 -14.64 20.17 24.45
C LEU A 792 -14.16 20.08 22.99
N TYR A 793 -14.88 20.83 22.15
CA TYR A 793 -14.88 20.87 20.68
C TYR A 793 -15.78 19.85 19.96
N GLY A 794 -16.89 20.39 19.42
CA GLY A 794 -18.03 19.81 18.71
C GLY A 794 -17.91 18.39 18.19
N SER A 795 -18.58 17.44 18.85
CA SER A 795 -18.59 16.02 18.50
C SER A 795 -18.88 15.78 17.01
N PRO A 796 -18.20 14.81 16.34
CA PRO A 796 -18.82 14.14 15.18
C PRO A 796 -20.23 13.67 15.60
N PRO A 797 -21.20 13.48 14.68
CA PRO A 797 -22.58 13.08 15.01
C PRO A 797 -22.54 12.01 16.09
N SER A 798 -22.97 12.43 17.29
CA SER A 798 -22.66 11.89 18.62
C SER A 798 -21.90 10.56 18.59
N PRO A 799 -20.66 10.46 19.12
CA PRO A 799 -20.20 9.15 19.52
C PRO A 799 -21.30 8.56 20.41
N VAL A 800 -21.78 7.37 20.04
CA VAL A 800 -22.74 6.67 20.89
C VAL A 800 -21.96 6.41 22.17
N MET A 801 -22.41 6.95 23.28
CA MET A 801 -21.76 6.78 24.58
C MET A 801 -22.70 5.95 25.45
N PRO A 802 -22.18 5.03 26.27
CA PRO A 802 -23.02 4.36 27.25
C PRO A 802 -23.56 5.40 28.24
N THR A 803 -24.75 5.13 28.81
CA THR A 803 -25.48 6.07 29.69
C THR A 803 -24.63 6.51 30.89
N ALA A 804 -24.99 7.65 31.51
CA ALA A 804 -24.25 8.35 32.58
C ALA A 804 -23.82 7.50 33.82
N SER A 805 -24.22 6.23 33.88
CA SER A 805 -23.91 5.27 34.93
C SER A 805 -22.77 4.30 34.57
N ALA A 806 -22.31 4.26 33.32
CA ALA A 806 -21.24 3.37 32.87
C ALA A 806 -19.91 4.12 32.71
N GLY A 807 -18.81 3.53 33.18
CA GLY A 807 -17.46 4.08 32.99
C GLY A 807 -17.13 4.23 31.49
N TYR A 808 -16.42 5.29 31.12
CA TYR A 808 -15.94 5.51 29.75
C TYR A 808 -14.45 5.15 29.64
N TYR A 809 -14.08 4.54 28.52
CA TYR A 809 -12.76 3.94 28.30
C TYR A 809 -12.15 4.52 27.02
N PRO A 810 -11.18 5.46 27.08
CA PRO A 810 -10.58 6.07 25.87
C PRO A 810 -10.06 5.04 24.86
N ALA A 811 -9.52 3.91 25.34
CA ALA A 811 -9.06 2.80 24.52
C ALA A 811 -10.17 2.09 23.71
N SER A 812 -11.45 2.28 24.04
CA SER A 812 -12.56 1.73 23.23
C SER A 812 -12.62 2.33 21.82
N LEU A 813 -12.10 3.56 21.63
CA LEU A 813 -11.95 4.17 20.31
C LEU A 813 -10.92 3.44 19.42
N ALA A 814 -10.06 2.60 20.01
CA ALA A 814 -9.19 1.73 19.22
C ALA A 814 -9.95 0.65 18.44
N LYS A 815 -11.24 0.43 18.70
CA LYS A 815 -12.08 -0.44 17.86
C LYS A 815 -12.71 0.33 16.69
N ASN A 816 -13.32 1.46 17.00
CA ASN A 816 -14.11 2.32 16.10
C ASN A 816 -14.89 1.57 15.01
N SER A 817 -15.85 0.74 15.42
CA SER A 817 -16.70 -0.01 14.48
C SER A 817 -18.18 0.23 14.76
N ASP A 818 -19.05 -0.10 13.80
CA ASP A 818 -20.49 0.11 13.96
C ASP A 818 -21.14 -0.69 15.10
N ALA A 819 -20.52 -1.80 15.50
CA ALA A 819 -20.93 -2.60 16.66
C ALA A 819 -20.27 -2.15 17.97
N GLY A 820 -19.35 -1.18 17.94
CA GLY A 820 -18.63 -0.68 19.10
C GLY A 820 -19.50 0.19 20.00
N THR A 821 -19.25 0.11 21.31
CA THR A 821 -19.95 0.91 22.33
C THR A 821 -19.61 2.40 22.23
N VAL A 822 -18.42 2.75 21.72
CA VAL A 822 -17.97 4.11 21.40
C VAL A 822 -17.43 4.10 19.97
N LYS A 823 -17.93 5.00 19.13
CA LYS A 823 -17.57 5.08 17.70
C LYS A 823 -17.78 6.47 17.13
N TYR A 824 -17.14 6.78 16.01
CA TYR A 824 -17.41 7.95 15.18
C TYR A 824 -17.40 7.58 13.70
N LYS A 825 -18.03 8.44 12.90
CA LYS A 825 -18.04 8.35 11.44
C LYS A 825 -17.20 9.48 10.86
N ASP A 826 -16.56 9.19 9.73
CA ASP A 826 -15.90 10.21 8.93
C ASP A 826 -16.95 11.04 8.16
N VAL A 827 -16.53 12.11 7.48
CA VAL A 827 -17.43 13.07 6.80
C VAL A 827 -18.28 12.40 5.71
N ASP A 828 -17.77 11.31 5.13
CA ASP A 828 -18.49 10.49 4.14
C ASP A 828 -19.49 9.47 4.73
N GLY A 829 -19.66 9.47 6.05
CA GLY A 829 -20.66 8.67 6.76
C GLY A 829 -20.25 7.23 7.10
N ILE A 830 -18.99 6.87 6.85
CA ILE A 830 -18.43 5.54 7.12
C ILE A 830 -17.74 5.52 8.50
N ALA A 831 -18.02 4.49 9.30
CA ALA A 831 -17.31 4.24 10.56
C ALA A 831 -16.09 3.34 10.30
N ARG A 832 -14.96 3.94 9.91
CA ARG A 832 -13.74 3.19 9.60
C ARG A 832 -13.09 2.64 10.85
N MET A 833 -12.80 1.35 10.82
CA MET A 833 -12.16 0.60 11.89
C MET A 833 -10.83 1.22 12.37
N ALA A 834 -10.53 1.09 13.66
CA ALA A 834 -9.25 1.47 14.24
C ALA A 834 -8.35 0.24 14.53
N ASP A 835 -7.14 0.43 15.05
CA ASP A 835 -6.11 -0.62 15.10
C ASP A 835 -6.49 -1.84 15.96
N GLY A 836 -7.40 -1.67 16.91
CA GLY A 836 -8.01 -2.73 17.73
C GLY A 836 -9.39 -3.19 17.26
N GLY A 837 -9.76 -2.92 16.01
CA GLY A 837 -11.07 -3.25 15.46
C GLY A 837 -11.45 -4.73 15.43
N PHE A 838 -10.45 -5.61 15.38
CA PHE A 838 -10.63 -7.05 15.44
C PHE A 838 -10.60 -7.61 16.88
N ALA A 839 -10.48 -6.76 17.90
CA ALA A 839 -10.44 -7.18 19.29
C ALA A 839 -11.78 -7.71 19.81
N SER A 840 -11.72 -8.67 20.75
CA SER A 840 -12.90 -9.20 21.46
C SER A 840 -13.24 -8.35 22.69
N GLU A 841 -14.53 -8.11 22.94
CA GLU A 841 -15.03 -7.38 24.13
C GLU A 841 -15.44 -8.32 25.28
N SER A 842 -15.18 -9.63 25.18
CA SER A 842 -15.53 -10.57 26.26
C SER A 842 -14.59 -10.42 27.46
N ALA A 843 -15.15 -10.25 28.66
CA ALA A 843 -14.45 -10.19 29.95
C ALA A 843 -13.43 -11.34 30.14
N ALA A 844 -13.69 -12.51 29.56
CA ALA A 844 -12.83 -13.69 29.66
C ALA A 844 -11.62 -13.69 28.70
N SER A 845 -11.54 -12.75 27.76
CA SER A 845 -10.50 -12.67 26.71
C SER A 845 -9.73 -11.35 26.71
N PHE A 846 -9.94 -10.48 27.71
CA PHE A 846 -9.15 -9.27 27.91
C PHE A 846 -7.70 -9.62 28.26
N PRO A 847 -6.68 -9.04 27.57
CA PRO A 847 -6.66 -7.82 26.75
C PRO A 847 -6.32 -8.05 25.25
N ASN A 848 -6.83 -9.10 24.61
CA ASN A 848 -6.33 -9.52 23.29
C ASN A 848 -6.85 -8.66 22.11
N GLY A 849 -5.93 -8.09 21.33
CA GLY A 849 -6.23 -7.34 20.09
C GLY A 849 -6.30 -5.83 20.26
N PHE A 850 -6.27 -5.30 21.49
CA PHE A 850 -6.18 -3.86 21.72
C PHE A 850 -4.70 -3.44 21.77
N PRO A 851 -4.26 -2.45 20.98
CA PRO A 851 -2.85 -2.15 20.82
C PRO A 851 -2.15 -1.65 22.10
N LEU A 852 -2.92 -1.23 23.13
CA LEU A 852 -2.42 -0.45 24.26
C LEU A 852 -3.02 -0.88 25.61
N ALA A 853 -3.66 -2.05 25.69
CA ALA A 853 -4.28 -2.55 26.92
C ALA A 853 -3.24 -3.07 27.94
N ALA A 854 -3.37 -2.66 29.21
CA ALA A 854 -2.45 -3.07 30.28
C ALA A 854 -2.55 -4.58 30.59
N GLY A 855 -1.41 -5.19 30.93
CA GLY A 855 -1.30 -6.61 31.29
C GLY A 855 -0.72 -7.50 30.18
N ASN A 856 -0.70 -7.04 28.93
CA ASN A 856 -0.01 -7.73 27.84
C ASN A 856 1.47 -7.31 27.81
N ASN A 857 2.33 -8.09 28.47
CA ASN A 857 3.79 -8.01 28.32
C ASN A 857 4.28 -8.47 26.93
N THR A 858 3.39 -8.73 25.97
CA THR A 858 3.73 -9.16 24.63
C THR A 858 3.69 -7.95 23.70
N GLY A 859 4.80 -7.20 23.59
CA GLY A 859 4.95 -5.99 22.75
C GLY A 859 4.49 -6.09 21.27
N SER A 860 4.07 -7.28 20.82
CA SER A 860 3.45 -7.62 19.55
C SER A 860 2.17 -6.89 19.12
N GLN A 861 1.46 -6.20 20.03
CA GLN A 861 0.21 -5.50 19.71
C GLN A 861 0.39 -3.98 19.59
N ARG A 862 1.55 -3.45 19.99
CA ARG A 862 1.77 -2.00 20.02
C ARG A 862 2.05 -1.45 18.62
N PRO A 863 1.67 -0.19 18.34
CA PRO A 863 2.10 0.49 17.13
C PRO A 863 3.63 0.55 17.05
N LEU A 864 4.17 0.37 15.86
CA LEU A 864 5.60 0.31 15.59
C LEU A 864 6.06 1.55 14.81
N ILE A 865 7.27 2.02 15.10
CA ILE A 865 8.02 2.91 14.21
C ILE A 865 9.14 2.08 13.58
N LEU A 866 9.23 2.10 12.25
CA LEU A 866 10.17 1.27 11.50
C LEU A 866 11.62 1.78 11.55
N ASN A 867 11.81 3.10 11.45
CA ASN A 867 13.11 3.77 11.32
C ASN A 867 14.02 3.15 10.24
N ARG A 868 13.43 2.82 9.09
CA ARG A 868 14.16 2.29 7.94
C ARG A 868 13.37 2.45 6.64
N PRO A 869 14.05 2.46 5.48
CA PRO A 869 13.39 2.43 4.19
C PRO A 869 12.37 1.28 4.05
N CYS A 870 11.22 1.61 3.44
CA CYS A 870 10.17 0.63 3.16
C CYS A 870 10.65 -0.41 2.13
N ARG A 871 10.28 -1.66 2.36
CA ARG A 871 10.55 -2.82 1.47
C ARG A 871 9.31 -3.29 0.73
N SER A 872 8.15 -2.90 1.23
CA SER A 872 6.85 -3.09 0.60
C SER A 872 6.05 -1.81 0.78
N VAL A 873 5.31 -1.35 -0.23
CA VAL A 873 4.40 -0.20 -0.11
C VAL A 873 3.36 -0.42 1.00
N ALA A 874 3.00 -1.66 1.30
CA ALA A 874 2.10 -1.96 2.41
C ALA A 874 2.71 -1.74 3.80
N GLU A 875 4.02 -1.47 3.92
CA GLU A 875 4.63 -0.99 5.17
C GLU A 875 4.20 0.43 5.54
N LEU A 876 3.64 1.21 4.60
CA LEU A 876 3.00 2.49 4.92
C LEU A 876 1.86 2.33 5.94
N GLY A 877 1.29 1.12 6.09
CA GLY A 877 0.30 0.79 7.12
C GLY A 877 0.79 0.93 8.57
N TYR A 878 2.10 1.13 8.79
CA TYR A 878 2.64 1.48 10.10
C TYR A 878 2.52 2.97 10.43
N ALA A 879 2.39 3.84 9.42
CA ALA A 879 2.31 5.28 9.62
C ALA A 879 0.99 5.67 10.31
N PHE A 880 1.07 6.58 11.27
CA PHE A 880 -0.10 7.09 11.99
C PHE A 880 -1.00 7.95 11.08
N ARG A 881 -2.33 7.81 11.18
CA ARG A 881 -3.31 8.46 10.28
C ARG A 881 -3.82 9.81 10.78
N ASP A 882 -3.28 10.32 11.88
CA ASP A 882 -3.76 11.52 12.58
C ASP A 882 -5.23 11.41 13.06
N LEU A 883 -5.66 10.19 13.35
CA LEU A 883 -6.94 9.89 13.98
C LEU A 883 -6.68 8.97 15.19
N PRO A 884 -7.48 9.07 16.27
CA PRO A 884 -7.23 8.30 17.49
C PRO A 884 -7.12 6.81 17.20
N PHE A 885 -5.97 6.21 17.58
CA PHE A 885 -5.67 4.79 17.45
C PHE A 885 -5.82 4.22 16.02
N LYS A 886 -5.56 5.05 15.00
CA LYS A 886 -5.56 4.61 13.60
C LYS A 886 -4.20 4.79 12.96
N THR A 887 -3.65 3.71 12.42
CA THR A 887 -2.67 3.80 11.33
C THR A 887 -3.35 3.83 9.96
N VAL A 888 -2.59 4.20 8.93
CA VAL A 888 -3.00 4.03 7.53
C VAL A 888 -3.49 2.59 7.34
N ASP A 889 -4.66 2.44 6.73
CA ASP A 889 -5.29 1.13 6.57
C ASP A 889 -5.10 0.63 5.14
N LEU A 890 -4.27 -0.39 4.94
CA LEU A 890 -4.05 -0.98 3.60
C LEU A 890 -4.60 -2.40 3.51
N PHE A 891 -5.58 -2.73 4.36
CA PHE A 891 -6.04 -4.10 4.54
C PHE A 891 -7.56 -4.26 4.56
N THR A 892 -8.31 -3.32 5.14
CA THR A 892 -9.77 -3.46 5.21
C THR A 892 -10.47 -3.02 3.94
N ASP A 893 -11.68 -3.53 3.75
CA ASP A 893 -12.59 -3.17 2.65
C ASP A 893 -13.18 -1.76 2.77
N GLN A 894 -13.24 -1.22 3.98
CA GLN A 894 -13.71 0.14 4.27
C GLN A 894 -12.58 1.18 4.26
N SER A 895 -11.35 0.77 3.98
CA SER A 895 -10.20 1.66 3.95
C SER A 895 -10.38 2.78 2.91
N ALA A 896 -9.99 3.99 3.32
CA ALA A 896 -9.87 5.14 2.43
C ALA A 896 -8.47 5.31 1.83
N ASP A 897 -7.51 4.47 2.24
CA ASP A 897 -6.09 4.65 1.94
C ASP A 897 -5.60 3.66 0.87
N LEU A 898 -6.49 2.82 0.31
CA LEU A 898 -6.14 1.77 -0.65
C LEU A 898 -5.50 2.29 -1.95
N GLY A 899 -5.73 3.56 -2.31
CA GLY A 899 -5.08 4.20 -3.44
C GLY A 899 -3.56 4.29 -3.29
N LEU A 900 -3.06 4.35 -2.05
CA LEU A 900 -1.62 4.44 -1.76
C LEU A 900 -0.86 3.20 -2.26
N LEU A 901 -1.48 2.02 -2.27
CA LEU A 901 -0.87 0.79 -2.79
C LEU A 901 -0.49 0.91 -4.26
N ASP A 902 -1.25 1.69 -5.04
CA ASP A 902 -1.07 1.79 -6.49
C ASP A 902 -0.36 3.07 -6.93
N VAL A 903 -0.38 4.14 -6.12
CA VAL A 903 0.32 5.38 -6.42
C VAL A 903 1.81 5.31 -6.10
N PHE A 904 2.18 4.53 -5.09
CA PHE A 904 3.56 4.35 -4.67
C PHE A 904 4.17 3.03 -5.15
N SER A 905 5.49 3.00 -5.26
CA SER A 905 6.28 1.80 -5.53
C SER A 905 7.59 1.80 -4.74
N VAL A 906 8.14 0.62 -4.48
CA VAL A 906 9.53 0.48 -4.02
C VAL A 906 10.55 0.52 -5.16
N ASP A 907 10.10 0.23 -6.38
CA ASP A 907 10.90 0.29 -7.60
C ASP A 907 10.85 1.68 -8.23
N GLU A 908 11.98 2.16 -8.76
CA GLU A 908 12.08 3.40 -9.54
C GLU A 908 12.01 3.16 -11.05
N ALA A 909 12.29 1.94 -11.51
CA ALA A 909 12.25 1.61 -12.92
C ALA A 909 10.83 1.75 -13.51
N PRO A 910 10.68 2.30 -14.74
CA PRO A 910 9.38 2.42 -15.40
C PRO A 910 8.82 1.06 -15.83
N ILE A 911 9.69 0.08 -16.10
CA ILE A 911 9.31 -1.30 -16.43
C ILE A 911 10.00 -2.23 -15.43
N VAL A 912 9.23 -3.12 -14.83
CA VAL A 912 9.69 -4.05 -13.80
C VAL A 912 9.36 -5.49 -14.20
N ALA A 913 10.28 -6.41 -13.96
CA ALA A 913 10.11 -7.84 -14.17
C ALA A 913 9.70 -8.55 -12.86
N GLY A 914 9.18 -9.78 -12.98
CA GLY A 914 8.84 -10.60 -11.81
C GLY A 914 7.67 -10.11 -10.95
N LYS A 915 6.83 -9.20 -11.46
CA LYS A 915 5.48 -8.97 -10.92
C LYS A 915 4.55 -10.09 -11.37
N ILE A 916 3.43 -10.30 -10.69
CA ILE A 916 2.43 -11.30 -11.07
C ILE A 916 1.04 -10.67 -11.18
N ASN A 917 0.21 -11.18 -12.08
CA ASN A 917 -1.20 -10.83 -12.14
C ASN A 917 -2.02 -11.75 -11.22
N PRO A 918 -2.48 -11.26 -10.06
CA PRO A 918 -3.20 -12.08 -9.10
C PRO A 918 -4.57 -12.55 -9.63
N ASN A 919 -5.15 -11.87 -10.64
CA ASN A 919 -6.44 -12.27 -11.23
C ASN A 919 -6.36 -13.63 -11.95
N THR A 920 -5.17 -14.01 -12.43
CA THR A 920 -4.96 -15.24 -13.20
C THR A 920 -3.94 -16.19 -12.56
N ALA A 921 -3.39 -15.83 -11.39
CA ALA A 921 -2.42 -16.62 -10.65
C ALA A 921 -3.01 -17.95 -10.12
N PRO A 922 -2.32 -19.08 -10.33
CA PRO A 922 -2.59 -20.33 -9.62
C PRO A 922 -2.43 -20.17 -8.09
N ALA A 923 -3.15 -20.99 -7.33
CA ALA A 923 -3.10 -20.94 -5.87
C ALA A 923 -1.69 -21.25 -5.34
N GLU A 924 -0.95 -22.11 -6.03
CA GLU A 924 0.41 -22.52 -5.72
C GLU A 924 1.41 -21.37 -5.86
N VAL A 925 1.20 -20.50 -6.86
CA VAL A 925 2.02 -19.30 -7.07
C VAL A 925 1.77 -18.27 -5.96
N LEU A 926 0.49 -18.02 -5.64
CA LEU A 926 0.13 -17.13 -4.53
C LEU A 926 0.65 -17.66 -3.19
N ARG A 927 0.56 -18.97 -2.97
CA ARG A 927 1.12 -19.65 -1.80
C ARG A 927 2.63 -19.42 -1.69
N ALA A 928 3.38 -19.62 -2.77
CA ALA A 928 4.83 -19.40 -2.79
C ALA A 928 5.24 -17.97 -2.41
N ILE A 929 4.45 -16.97 -2.81
CA ILE A 929 4.71 -15.55 -2.49
C ILE A 929 4.35 -15.22 -1.03
N VAL A 930 3.32 -15.85 -0.47
CA VAL A 930 2.76 -15.52 0.85
C VAL A 930 3.41 -16.34 1.99
N THR A 931 3.93 -17.53 1.73
CA THR A 931 4.67 -18.33 2.72
C THR A 931 5.87 -17.58 3.29
N GLY A 932 6.13 -17.70 4.60
CA GLY A 932 7.28 -17.11 5.27
C GLY A 932 7.17 -15.61 5.59
N GLY A 933 6.00 -14.99 5.40
CA GLY A 933 5.81 -13.55 5.68
C GLY A 933 5.99 -13.18 7.15
N LEU A 934 6.52 -12.00 7.43
CA LEU A 934 6.81 -11.57 8.79
C LEU A 934 5.57 -11.04 9.49
N LYS A 935 5.09 -11.75 10.52
CA LYS A 935 4.00 -11.24 11.37
C LYS A 935 4.41 -10.06 12.24
N ARG A 936 5.66 -10.02 12.71
CA ARG A 936 6.15 -9.10 13.73
C ARG A 936 7.54 -8.57 13.40
N GLU A 937 7.66 -7.27 13.22
CA GLU A 937 8.92 -6.58 12.89
C GLU A 937 9.88 -6.43 14.10
N ASN A 938 9.36 -6.36 15.34
CA ASN A 938 10.12 -6.16 16.60
C ASN A 938 10.59 -7.46 17.28
N PHE A 939 11.08 -8.43 16.51
CA PHE A 939 11.56 -9.70 17.08
C PHE A 939 12.97 -9.57 17.69
N VAL A 940 13.10 -9.84 19.00
CA VAL A 940 14.38 -9.95 19.70
C VAL A 940 14.62 -11.44 20.05
N GLY A 941 15.49 -12.13 19.31
CA GLY A 941 15.82 -13.55 19.54
C GLY A 941 16.27 -14.33 18.29
N SER A 942 16.73 -15.57 18.46
CA SER A 942 17.30 -16.44 17.41
C SER A 942 16.37 -17.54 16.88
N GLU A 943 15.05 -17.43 17.03
CA GLU A 943 14.09 -18.46 16.60
C GLU A 943 13.16 -17.96 15.47
N PRO A 944 13.50 -18.18 14.18
CA PRO A 944 12.62 -17.84 13.05
C PRO A 944 11.33 -18.67 13.00
N ALA A 945 11.21 -19.72 13.82
CA ALA A 945 10.14 -20.71 13.71
C ALA A 945 8.77 -20.26 14.28
N SER A 946 8.70 -19.14 15.01
CA SER A 946 7.44 -18.59 15.56
C SER A 946 6.98 -17.27 14.92
N ALA A 947 7.68 -16.82 13.86
CA ALA A 947 7.44 -15.57 13.14
C ALA A 947 6.67 -15.72 11.80
N ASP A 948 6.38 -16.96 11.39
CA ASP A 948 5.80 -17.29 10.08
C ASP A 948 4.34 -16.82 9.97
N LEU A 949 4.03 -16.10 8.89
CA LEU A 949 2.70 -15.66 8.49
C LEU A 949 1.76 -16.86 8.48
N LEU A 950 0.86 -16.89 9.45
CA LEU A 950 -0.33 -17.70 9.48
C LEU A 950 -0.07 -19.15 9.06
N GLY A 951 1.10 -19.72 9.39
CA GLY A 951 1.74 -20.81 8.61
C GLY A 951 0.85 -21.99 8.23
N SER A 952 -0.07 -22.40 9.12
CA SER A 952 -1.05 -23.46 8.82
C SER A 952 -2.16 -23.05 7.84
N TYR A 953 -2.48 -21.76 7.75
CA TYR A 953 -3.57 -21.18 6.97
C TYR A 953 -3.15 -20.74 5.56
N VAL A 954 -1.85 -20.59 5.27
CA VAL A 954 -1.36 -20.08 3.98
C VAL A 954 -1.88 -20.88 2.76
N PRO A 955 -1.91 -22.23 2.79
CA PRO A 955 -2.45 -23.00 1.66
C PRO A 955 -3.92 -22.66 1.37
N ASP A 956 -4.76 -22.61 2.40
CA ASP A 956 -6.20 -22.32 2.26
C ASP A 956 -6.44 -20.85 1.89
N LEU A 957 -5.63 -19.93 2.44
CA LEU A 957 -5.65 -18.52 2.08
C LEU A 957 -5.40 -18.32 0.59
N ALA A 958 -4.35 -18.96 0.06
CA ALA A 958 -3.99 -18.85 -1.35
C ALA A 958 -5.05 -19.48 -2.27
N ALA A 959 -5.63 -20.61 -1.86
CA ALA A 959 -6.72 -21.26 -2.58
C ALA A 959 -7.98 -20.38 -2.63
N ASN A 960 -8.42 -19.84 -1.49
CA ASN A 960 -9.59 -18.98 -1.39
C ASN A 960 -9.39 -17.66 -2.14
N LEU A 961 -8.21 -17.05 -2.03
CA LEU A 961 -7.89 -15.83 -2.77
C LEU A 961 -7.91 -16.09 -4.29
N SER A 962 -7.25 -17.14 -4.77
CA SER A 962 -7.25 -17.50 -6.20
C SER A 962 -8.68 -17.78 -6.71
N ALA A 963 -9.52 -18.44 -5.92
CA ALA A 963 -10.92 -18.70 -6.28
C ALA A 963 -11.75 -17.41 -6.33
N GLN A 964 -11.57 -16.50 -5.38
CA GLN A 964 -12.26 -15.21 -5.33
C GLN A 964 -11.88 -14.32 -6.51
N LEU A 965 -10.59 -14.17 -6.81
CA LEU A 965 -10.11 -13.28 -7.87
C LEU A 965 -10.51 -13.73 -9.28
N ARG A 966 -10.74 -15.04 -9.50
CA ARG A 966 -11.29 -15.55 -10.75
C ARG A 966 -12.75 -15.16 -10.97
N GLN A 967 -13.52 -14.94 -9.90
CA GLN A 967 -14.92 -14.54 -9.96
C GLN A 967 -15.08 -13.02 -10.00
N THR A 968 -14.27 -12.33 -9.20
CA THR A 968 -14.25 -10.87 -9.10
C THR A 968 -12.82 -10.36 -9.31
N PRO A 969 -12.37 -10.25 -10.58
CA PRO A 969 -11.05 -9.71 -10.87
C PRO A 969 -10.89 -8.27 -10.32
N LEU A 970 -9.68 -7.98 -9.87
CA LEU A 970 -9.26 -6.66 -9.40
C LEU A 970 -9.10 -5.71 -10.59
N LEU A 971 -9.58 -4.47 -10.45
CA LEU A 971 -9.42 -3.38 -11.43
C LEU A 971 -8.07 -2.68 -11.29
N HIS A 972 -7.58 -2.54 -10.05
CA HIS A 972 -6.31 -1.93 -9.71
C HIS A 972 -5.75 -2.57 -8.43
N ARG A 973 -4.47 -2.29 -8.12
CA ARG A 973 -3.77 -2.93 -7.00
C ARG A 973 -4.45 -2.70 -5.65
N GLY A 974 -5.01 -1.51 -5.39
CA GLY A 974 -5.70 -1.19 -4.14
C GLY A 974 -6.79 -2.18 -3.70
N GLU A 975 -7.46 -2.86 -4.62
CA GLU A 975 -8.55 -3.80 -4.30
C GLU A 975 -8.06 -5.16 -3.75
N ILE A 976 -6.76 -5.43 -3.85
CA ILE A 976 -6.18 -6.66 -3.30
C ILE A 976 -6.34 -6.73 -1.78
N ALA A 977 -6.34 -5.58 -1.10
CA ALA A 977 -6.53 -5.47 0.35
C ALA A 977 -7.87 -6.07 0.78
N ALA A 978 -8.97 -5.60 0.20
CA ALA A 978 -10.32 -6.08 0.50
C ALA A 978 -10.47 -7.59 0.22
N SER A 979 -9.94 -8.06 -0.92
CA SER A 979 -10.03 -9.46 -1.32
C SER A 979 -9.24 -10.38 -0.39
N LEU A 980 -8.03 -9.95 -0.02
CA LEU A 980 -7.19 -10.66 0.93
C LEU A 980 -7.80 -10.65 2.34
N GLY A 981 -8.37 -9.53 2.79
CA GLY A 981 -9.05 -9.43 4.09
C GLY A 981 -10.22 -10.39 4.22
N THR A 982 -11.00 -10.56 3.15
CA THR A 982 -12.10 -11.55 3.08
C THR A 982 -11.55 -12.98 3.10
N ALA A 983 -10.60 -13.31 2.23
CA ALA A 983 -10.00 -14.64 2.16
C ALA A 983 -9.32 -15.04 3.48
N LEU A 984 -8.67 -14.07 4.16
CA LEU A 984 -8.03 -14.26 5.45
C LEU A 984 -9.04 -14.57 6.56
N SER A 985 -10.13 -13.80 6.61
CA SER A 985 -11.14 -13.96 7.64
C SER A 985 -11.90 -15.29 7.53
N ALA A 986 -11.90 -15.91 6.34
CA ALA A 986 -12.47 -17.25 6.14
C ALA A 986 -11.59 -18.39 6.69
N VAL A 987 -10.28 -18.17 6.83
CA VAL A 987 -9.32 -19.23 7.21
C VAL A 987 -8.75 -19.06 8.62
N VAL A 988 -8.71 -17.83 9.16
CA VAL A 988 -8.21 -17.57 10.52
C VAL A 988 -9.32 -17.87 11.54
N PRO A 989 -9.16 -18.90 12.40
CA PRO A 989 -10.17 -19.26 13.38
C PRO A 989 -10.38 -18.16 14.43
N ALA A 990 -11.63 -17.89 14.80
CA ALA A 990 -11.97 -16.88 15.81
C ALA A 990 -11.34 -17.14 17.19
N ASN A 991 -10.98 -18.39 17.49
CA ASN A 991 -10.34 -18.79 18.76
C ASN A 991 -8.81 -18.59 18.78
N ASN A 992 -8.15 -18.34 17.64
CA ASN A 992 -6.74 -17.96 17.60
C ASN A 992 -6.61 -16.44 17.82
N TYR A 993 -6.75 -16.00 19.06
CA TYR A 993 -6.84 -14.57 19.39
C TYR A 993 -5.61 -13.75 18.98
N LEU A 994 -4.41 -14.35 18.92
CA LEU A 994 -3.21 -13.61 18.54
C LEU A 994 -3.20 -13.22 17.06
N ASP A 995 -3.65 -14.11 16.18
CA ASP A 995 -3.71 -13.86 14.74
C ASP A 995 -5.05 -13.24 14.31
N ALA A 996 -6.15 -13.67 14.94
CA ALA A 996 -7.49 -13.20 14.60
C ALA A 996 -7.76 -11.78 15.06
N ALA A 997 -7.24 -11.36 16.22
CA ALA A 997 -7.58 -10.08 16.84
C ALA A 997 -6.54 -8.96 16.60
N ASN A 998 -5.36 -9.28 16.07
CA ASN A 998 -4.28 -8.30 15.86
C ASN A 998 -4.24 -7.84 14.39
N LYS A 999 -4.57 -6.56 14.14
CA LYS A 999 -4.51 -5.93 12.81
C LYS A 999 -3.14 -6.10 12.16
N THR A 1000 -2.06 -5.76 12.86
CA THR A 1000 -0.69 -5.82 12.33
C THR A 1000 -0.29 -7.21 11.85
N HIS A 1001 -0.72 -8.27 12.54
CA HIS A 1001 -0.46 -9.65 12.11
C HIS A 1001 -1.24 -10.01 10.85
N ARG A 1002 -2.49 -9.56 10.72
CA ARG A 1002 -3.30 -9.78 9.52
C ARG A 1002 -2.72 -9.05 8.31
N GLU A 1003 -2.21 -7.85 8.53
CA GLU A 1003 -1.57 -7.02 7.51
C GLU A 1003 -0.24 -7.60 6.99
N ALA A 1004 0.37 -8.56 7.70
CA ALA A 1004 1.58 -9.22 7.21
C ALA A 1004 1.34 -9.94 5.87
N ALA A 1005 0.10 -10.39 5.62
CA ALA A 1005 -0.27 -10.98 4.33
C ALA A 1005 -0.20 -9.93 3.22
N ILE A 1006 -0.76 -8.73 3.41
CA ILE A 1006 -0.72 -7.68 2.39
C ILE A 1006 0.71 -7.16 2.18
N ARG A 1007 1.50 -7.00 3.25
CA ARG A 1007 2.93 -6.63 3.15
C ARG A 1007 3.72 -7.59 2.27
N SER A 1008 3.40 -8.87 2.30
CA SER A 1008 4.10 -9.87 1.50
C SER A 1008 3.80 -9.84 0.00
N ILE A 1009 2.64 -9.33 -0.42
CA ILE A 1009 2.15 -9.47 -1.80
C ILE A 1009 1.95 -8.14 -2.54
N ALA A 1010 1.74 -7.03 -1.82
CA ALA A 1010 1.37 -5.73 -2.39
C ALA A 1010 2.27 -5.29 -3.56
N ASP A 1011 3.59 -5.35 -3.37
CA ASP A 1011 4.53 -4.91 -4.40
C ASP A 1011 4.83 -5.95 -5.48
N ILE A 1012 4.46 -7.21 -5.28
CA ILE A 1012 4.70 -8.27 -6.26
C ILE A 1012 3.52 -8.34 -7.25
N CYS A 1013 2.35 -7.81 -6.90
CA CYS A 1013 1.18 -7.84 -7.76
C CYS A 1013 1.07 -6.64 -8.72
N ASP A 1014 0.72 -6.93 -9.97
CA ASP A 1014 0.30 -5.96 -10.98
C ASP A 1014 -0.86 -6.51 -11.81
N VAL A 1015 -1.93 -5.73 -11.94
CA VAL A 1015 -3.12 -6.10 -12.72
C VAL A 1015 -3.25 -5.29 -14.01
N ARG A 1016 -2.41 -4.27 -14.18
CA ARG A 1016 -2.45 -3.35 -15.33
C ARG A 1016 -1.86 -3.97 -16.60
N THR A 1017 -0.80 -4.77 -16.46
CA THR A 1017 -0.07 -5.32 -17.61
C THR A 1017 -0.51 -6.74 -17.93
N TRP A 1018 -0.93 -7.00 -19.18
CA TRP A 1018 -1.18 -8.35 -19.68
C TRP A 1018 0.11 -8.96 -20.20
N ASN A 1019 0.50 -10.11 -19.65
CA ASN A 1019 1.68 -10.86 -20.08
C ASN A 1019 1.21 -12.15 -20.75
N LEU A 1020 1.39 -12.24 -22.07
CA LEU A 1020 0.86 -13.30 -22.90
C LEU A 1020 1.98 -14.06 -23.61
N PHE A 1021 1.75 -15.35 -23.79
CA PHE A 1021 2.57 -16.23 -24.60
C PHE A 1021 1.72 -16.78 -25.75
N ILE A 1022 2.13 -16.53 -26.99
CA ILE A 1022 1.38 -16.93 -28.18
C ILE A 1022 2.21 -17.94 -28.97
N ASP A 1023 1.67 -19.15 -29.11
CA ASP A 1023 2.24 -20.21 -29.94
C ASP A 1023 1.57 -20.16 -31.31
N VAL A 1024 2.34 -19.80 -32.35
CA VAL A 1024 1.86 -19.64 -33.72
C VAL A 1024 2.56 -20.63 -34.62
N VAL A 1025 1.79 -21.44 -35.34
CA VAL A 1025 2.30 -22.31 -36.41
C VAL A 1025 1.76 -21.82 -37.75
N ALA A 1026 2.66 -21.56 -38.69
CA ALA A 1026 2.35 -21.11 -40.05
C ALA A 1026 2.88 -22.08 -41.10
N GLN A 1027 2.09 -22.30 -42.14
CA GLN A 1027 2.43 -23.11 -43.30
C GLN A 1027 2.27 -22.29 -44.58
N ALA A 1028 3.33 -22.25 -45.39
CA ALA A 1028 3.26 -21.80 -46.77
C ALA A 1028 2.87 -22.96 -47.68
N GLY A 1029 2.01 -22.69 -48.65
CA GLY A 1029 1.52 -23.72 -49.56
C GLY A 1029 0.23 -23.33 -50.26
N ARG A 1030 -0.45 -24.33 -50.83
CA ARG A 1030 -1.65 -24.13 -51.65
C ARG A 1030 -2.53 -25.36 -51.64
N TYR A 1031 -3.81 -25.17 -51.95
CA TYR A 1031 -4.72 -26.27 -52.20
C TYR A 1031 -4.50 -26.86 -53.60
N SER A 1032 -4.60 -28.19 -53.70
CA SER A 1032 -4.62 -28.89 -55.00
C SER A 1032 -5.77 -28.39 -55.88
N PRO A 1033 -5.62 -28.33 -57.22
CA PRO A 1033 -6.75 -28.06 -58.14
C PRO A 1033 -7.92 -29.04 -57.94
N GLN A 1034 -7.64 -30.24 -57.46
CA GLN A 1034 -8.63 -31.28 -57.16
C GLN A 1034 -9.09 -31.28 -55.69
N ALA A 1035 -8.73 -30.25 -54.91
CA ALA A 1035 -9.14 -30.15 -53.52
C ALA A 1035 -10.67 -30.18 -53.37
N THR A 1036 -11.11 -30.96 -52.39
CA THR A 1036 -12.50 -31.12 -51.91
C THR A 1036 -12.62 -30.80 -50.41
N SER A 1037 -11.50 -30.74 -49.69
CA SER A 1037 -11.43 -30.48 -48.25
C SER A 1037 -10.41 -29.40 -47.89
N LEU A 1038 -10.83 -28.44 -47.05
CA LEU A 1038 -9.92 -27.44 -46.48
C LEU A 1038 -8.97 -28.05 -45.43
N ALA A 1039 -9.34 -29.18 -44.82
CA ALA A 1039 -8.51 -29.84 -43.82
C ALA A 1039 -7.37 -30.64 -44.47
N SER A 1040 -7.71 -31.46 -45.47
CA SER A 1040 -6.83 -32.55 -45.93
C SER A 1040 -6.12 -32.29 -47.26
N ASP A 1041 -6.55 -31.34 -48.08
CA ASP A 1041 -6.01 -31.19 -49.45
C ASP A 1041 -5.02 -30.02 -49.62
N PHE A 1042 -4.58 -29.41 -48.51
CA PHE A 1042 -3.55 -28.37 -48.53
C PHE A 1042 -2.17 -29.01 -48.66
N ILE A 1043 -1.38 -28.58 -49.65
CA ILE A 1043 -0.01 -29.05 -49.86
C ILE A 1043 0.95 -28.11 -49.15
N VAL A 1044 1.60 -28.61 -48.09
CA VAL A 1044 2.56 -27.82 -47.30
C VAL A 1044 3.90 -27.76 -48.03
N GLU A 1045 4.33 -26.56 -48.42
CA GLU A 1045 5.59 -26.30 -49.11
C GLU A 1045 6.66 -25.73 -48.14
N GLY A 1046 6.25 -25.06 -47.06
CA GLY A 1046 7.11 -24.59 -45.97
C GLY A 1046 6.35 -24.51 -44.65
N GLU A 1047 7.03 -24.65 -43.52
CA GLU A 1047 6.43 -24.56 -42.18
C GLU A 1047 7.37 -23.83 -41.23
N LYS A 1048 6.81 -22.95 -40.41
CA LYS A 1048 7.50 -22.21 -39.35
C LYS A 1048 6.63 -22.15 -38.11
N ARG A 1049 7.26 -22.20 -36.95
CA ARG A 1049 6.62 -22.08 -35.65
C ARG A 1049 7.35 -21.05 -34.80
N TYR A 1050 6.57 -20.19 -34.15
CA TYR A 1050 7.07 -19.13 -33.31
C TYR A 1050 6.36 -19.12 -31.97
N TRP A 1051 7.12 -18.83 -30.93
CA TRP A 1051 6.63 -18.47 -29.61
C TRP A 1051 6.83 -16.97 -29.41
N LEU A 1052 5.74 -16.23 -29.29
CA LEU A 1052 5.76 -14.79 -29.07
C LEU A 1052 5.46 -14.50 -27.60
N HIS A 1053 6.40 -13.88 -26.92
CA HIS A 1053 6.19 -13.26 -25.61
C HIS A 1053 5.81 -11.80 -25.81
N ILE A 1054 4.69 -11.37 -25.23
CA ILE A 1054 4.22 -9.99 -25.34
C ILE A 1054 3.70 -9.48 -24.00
N ALA A 1055 4.05 -8.24 -23.67
CA ALA A 1055 3.50 -7.51 -22.53
C ALA A 1055 2.78 -6.26 -23.05
N ILE A 1056 1.50 -6.10 -22.71
CA ILE A 1056 0.64 -5.00 -23.17
C ILE A 1056 0.07 -4.27 -21.96
N ASP A 1057 0.15 -2.94 -21.95
CA ASP A 1057 -0.55 -2.11 -20.97
C ASP A 1057 -2.04 -2.06 -21.32
N ARG A 1058 -2.89 -2.63 -20.45
CA ARG A 1058 -4.34 -2.64 -20.64
C ARG A 1058 -4.94 -1.24 -20.68
N VAL A 1059 -4.35 -0.29 -19.95
CA VAL A 1059 -4.92 1.05 -19.77
C VAL A 1059 -4.74 1.91 -21.02
N THR A 1060 -3.65 1.71 -21.77
CA THR A 1060 -3.33 2.51 -22.98
C THR A 1060 -3.38 1.70 -24.27
N GLY A 1061 -3.42 0.36 -24.20
CA GLY A 1061 -3.27 -0.53 -25.36
C GLY A 1061 -1.84 -0.61 -25.90
N ALA A 1062 -0.87 0.06 -25.26
CA ALA A 1062 0.50 0.11 -25.73
C ALA A 1062 1.27 -1.19 -25.45
N VAL A 1063 2.05 -1.65 -26.43
CA VAL A 1063 2.96 -2.78 -26.27
C VAL A 1063 4.20 -2.33 -25.49
N ILE A 1064 4.42 -2.94 -24.34
CA ILE A 1064 5.53 -2.62 -23.42
C ILE A 1064 6.78 -3.43 -23.76
N SER A 1065 6.60 -4.70 -24.15
CA SER A 1065 7.70 -5.58 -24.52
C SER A 1065 7.22 -6.64 -25.50
N ARG A 1066 8.09 -7.00 -26.44
CA ARG A 1066 7.84 -8.01 -27.46
C ARG A 1066 9.11 -8.82 -27.72
N GLN A 1067 9.00 -10.14 -27.65
CA GLN A 1067 10.11 -11.04 -27.97
C GLN A 1067 9.60 -12.25 -28.74
N LEU A 1068 10.19 -12.49 -29.91
CA LEU A 1068 9.84 -13.59 -30.80
C LEU A 1068 10.91 -14.68 -30.74
N GLU A 1069 10.47 -15.92 -30.54
CA GLU A 1069 11.33 -17.10 -30.41
C GLU A 1069 11.02 -18.10 -31.54
N PRO A 1070 11.96 -18.39 -32.45
CA PRO A 1070 11.79 -19.45 -33.44
C PRO A 1070 11.87 -20.83 -32.77
N VAL A 1071 10.91 -21.69 -33.07
CA VAL A 1071 10.90 -23.08 -32.60
C VAL A 1071 11.49 -23.97 -33.68
N TYR A 1072 12.57 -24.67 -33.33
CA TYR A 1072 13.19 -25.65 -34.21
C TYR A 1072 12.65 -27.04 -33.84
N GLU A 1073 12.00 -27.70 -34.79
CA GLU A 1073 11.45 -29.05 -34.61
C GLU A 1073 12.43 -30.14 -35.03
#